data_AF-A0A6G1JUF3-F1
#
_entry.id   AF-A0A6G1JUF3-F1
#
_cell.length_a   1.000
_cell.length_b   1.000
_cell.length_c   1.000
_cell.angle_alpha   90.00
_cell.angle_beta   90.00
_cell.angle_gamma   90.00
#
_symmetry.space_group_name_H-M   'P 1'
#
loop_
_entity.id
_entity.type
_entity.pdbx_description
1 polymer ?
#
loop_
_entity_poly.entity_id
_entity_poly.type
_entity_poly.pdbx_seq_one_letter_code
_entity_poly.pdbx_strand_id
1 'polypeptide(L)'
;MSTAVWPPIDPAQLVDEQAASQACPEARELEWLLAQFRETLQSLKAGLEECAALLAPSEHGSTLVLSSVRSESLKGLVTRVGTRIVKGNVKLRLSSLPPPRGSTSYDLSISSALQAPTLVIHQLTSVRTAINTCLDVIDVTTWTGDASNANFVAGQLQLLYDHIQEARQALKGYSDVQLLWWEHPADDKVFDPPLPPNVSFHLCVFDAALILEIRTLEVHVAGDESYSGLSIRDRLAVALGGARLPAHDEADRTFSYKGQDLSSMAPALLTAVDATSHVHLIIGSNPLASARCSKSIEVGATPILITPADSTLHYSLVKRIEDKEVQWLQRGFQESDLTTLGRAEVDGIVDAVFVTAGGKQNQSTQISSLCRRLRIPVNVADAPNLCSFTLLSTYSDGPLQIGVTTSGKGCKLSARIRREISASLPPHLGDAVERLGTMRRRIWEEDHAVELSQDIEVEEEDIGQPASFNKLVLAESAEAARGRRIRWLSQICEYWPLRRLASISDADVETVLRDYTAESVLRSSKAAESVELRTGHIILAGSGPGNPDLLTRAAHKAILSADLILADKLVPSPILDLVPRRATVHIARKFPGNADKAQEELLELGLEGLKAGKVVVRIKQGDPYIFGRGGEEYDFFRAHGYIPTVLPGVTSALSAPLFAAIPTTHRGVADQVLICTGTGRKGAPLDPPEYVASRTVVLLMALHRILPLIESLTAKGYPASTPCAVIERASCQDQRVIRTTLEHVCAAVEEEGSRPPGLLVIGNACGVLKQFYQKWVVEEGFKGLEVISGMGNLPILGTEVSV
;
A
#
# COMPACT_ATOMS: atom_id res chain seq x y z
N MET A 1 28.96 5.21 68.78
CA MET A 1 30.34 4.69 68.86
C MET A 1 31.28 5.87 68.74
N SER A 2 32.09 6.16 69.76
CA SER A 2 33.02 7.28 69.76
C SER A 2 34.22 6.95 68.88
N THR A 3 34.27 7.49 67.68
CA THR A 3 35.52 7.58 66.93
C THR A 3 36.34 8.70 67.54
N ALA A 4 37.28 8.35 68.43
CA ALA A 4 38.33 9.28 68.84
C ALA A 4 39.19 9.57 67.60
N VAL A 5 39.19 10.82 67.14
CA VAL A 5 40.04 11.27 66.03
C VAL A 5 41.48 11.30 66.56
N TRP A 6 42.37 10.54 65.93
CA TRP A 6 43.80 10.50 66.25
C TRP A 6 44.62 10.92 65.02
N PRO A 7 45.61 11.83 65.15
CA PRO A 7 46.08 12.47 66.39
C PRO A 7 45.04 13.45 67.00
N PRO A 8 45.09 13.71 68.32
CA PRO A 8 44.14 14.59 69.00
C PRO A 8 44.36 16.02 68.50
N ILE A 9 43.31 16.60 67.91
CA ILE A 9 43.30 18.01 67.50
C ILE A 9 43.26 18.86 68.78
N ASP A 10 44.04 19.94 68.82
CA ASP A 10 44.05 20.87 69.95
C ASP A 10 42.64 21.46 70.17
N PRO A 11 42.15 21.59 71.42
CA PRO A 11 40.79 22.04 71.69
C PRO A 11 40.46 23.43 71.12
N ALA A 12 41.42 24.34 71.03
CA ALA A 12 41.21 25.65 70.41
C ALA A 12 41.05 25.50 68.89
N GLN A 13 41.88 24.66 68.27
CA GLN A 13 41.84 24.36 66.84
C GLN A 13 40.54 23.64 66.46
N LEU A 14 39.98 22.80 67.34
CA LEU A 14 38.72 22.10 67.14
C LEU A 14 37.50 23.05 67.19
N VAL A 15 37.53 24.06 68.06
CA VAL A 15 36.50 25.11 68.11
C VAL A 15 36.56 26.00 66.86
N ASP A 16 37.77 26.36 66.42
CA ASP A 16 37.96 27.11 65.16
C ASP A 16 37.50 26.31 63.94
N GLU A 17 37.79 25.01 63.87
CA GLU A 17 37.29 24.13 62.81
C GLU A 17 35.77 23.91 62.86
N GLN A 18 35.17 23.82 64.05
CA GLN A 18 33.71 23.72 64.20
C GLN A 18 33.00 25.02 63.80
N ALA A 19 33.56 26.18 64.17
CA ALA A 19 33.05 27.48 63.76
C ALA A 19 33.19 27.68 62.24
N ALA A 20 34.32 27.30 61.65
CA ALA A 20 34.53 27.31 60.20
C ALA A 20 33.58 26.35 59.45
N SER A 21 33.29 25.18 60.02
CA SER A 21 32.32 24.21 59.47
C SER A 21 30.89 24.75 59.45
N GLN A 22 30.48 25.48 60.50
CA GLN A 22 29.14 26.04 60.62
C GLN A 22 28.96 27.30 59.77
N ALA A 23 30.04 28.00 59.42
CA ALA A 23 30.00 29.24 58.64
C ALA A 23 29.71 29.03 57.13
N CYS A 24 30.09 27.88 56.55
CA CYS A 24 29.85 27.55 55.13
C CYS A 24 29.66 26.02 54.92
N PRO A 25 28.57 25.43 55.44
CA PRO A 25 28.32 23.99 55.34
C PRO A 25 28.22 23.49 53.89
N GLU A 26 27.55 24.25 53.02
CA GLU A 26 27.35 23.91 51.60
C GLU A 26 28.68 23.82 50.82
N ALA A 27 29.65 24.69 51.13
CA ALA A 27 30.96 24.67 50.46
C ALA A 27 31.79 23.43 50.85
N ARG A 28 31.70 23.01 52.11
CA ARG A 28 32.40 21.80 52.61
C ARG A 28 31.75 20.52 52.09
N GLU A 29 30.42 20.48 52.02
CA GLU A 29 29.69 19.37 51.39
C GLU A 29 30.02 19.25 49.90
N LEU A 30 30.09 20.38 49.18
CA LEU A 30 30.49 20.42 47.78
C LEU A 30 31.93 19.94 47.57
N GLU A 31 32.87 20.40 48.41
CA GLU A 31 34.26 19.96 48.37
C GLU A 31 34.40 18.45 48.61
N TRP A 32 33.68 17.92 49.61
CA TRP A 32 33.62 16.48 49.87
C TRP A 32 33.03 15.71 48.68
N LEU A 33 31.94 16.21 48.10
CA LEU A 33 31.29 15.58 46.96
C LEU A 33 32.22 15.54 45.74
N LEU A 34 32.90 16.65 45.43
CA LEU A 34 33.90 16.70 44.36
C LEU A 34 35.08 15.74 44.64
N ALA A 35 35.48 15.57 45.90
CA ALA A 35 36.53 14.62 46.27
C ALA A 35 36.10 13.16 46.04
N GLN A 36 34.91 12.76 46.49
CA GLN A 36 34.36 11.41 46.28
C GLN A 36 34.08 11.13 44.79
N PHE A 37 33.70 12.17 44.06
CA PHE A 37 33.44 12.07 42.63
C PHE A 37 34.69 11.66 41.84
N ARG A 38 35.88 12.09 42.26
CA ARG A 38 37.16 11.68 41.65
C ARG A 38 37.39 10.16 41.74
N GLU A 39 37.06 9.53 42.85
CA GLU A 39 37.17 8.07 43.01
C GLU A 39 36.21 7.34 42.07
N THR A 40 35.00 7.87 41.91
CA THR A 40 34.00 7.31 40.98
C THR A 40 34.46 7.42 39.52
N LEU A 41 35.06 8.56 39.14
CA LEU A 41 35.63 8.75 37.80
C LEU A 41 36.77 7.78 37.49
N GLN A 42 37.59 7.41 38.48
CA GLN A 42 38.64 6.40 38.30
C GLN A 42 38.06 5.01 37.99
N SER A 43 36.96 4.62 38.66
CA SER A 43 36.28 3.37 38.36
C SER A 43 35.67 3.37 36.94
N LEU A 44 35.09 4.48 36.51
CA LEU A 44 34.59 4.64 35.14
C LEU A 44 35.73 4.60 34.11
N LYS A 45 36.87 5.20 34.42
CA LYS A 45 38.07 5.17 33.57
C LYS A 45 38.51 3.74 33.27
N ALA A 46 38.58 2.89 34.29
CA ALA A 46 38.98 1.48 34.10
C ALA A 46 38.07 0.75 33.10
N GLY A 47 36.74 0.95 33.18
CA GLY A 47 35.80 0.37 32.23
C GLY A 47 35.96 0.90 30.80
N LEU A 48 36.28 2.19 30.65
CA LEU A 48 36.56 2.80 29.35
C LEU A 48 37.89 2.32 28.76
N GLU A 49 38.92 2.09 29.59
CA GLU A 49 40.21 1.51 29.18
C GLU A 49 40.03 0.07 28.64
N GLU A 50 39.18 -0.74 29.28
CA GLU A 50 38.82 -2.07 28.75
C GLU A 50 38.14 -1.97 27.37
N CYS A 51 37.21 -1.03 27.21
CA CYS A 51 36.56 -0.80 25.93
C CYS A 51 37.56 -0.33 24.85
N ALA A 52 38.50 0.56 25.21
CA ALA A 52 39.54 1.03 24.32
C ALA A 52 40.47 -0.12 23.87
N ALA A 53 40.84 -1.02 24.79
CA ALA A 53 41.64 -2.20 24.50
C ALA A 53 40.97 -3.14 23.49
N LEU A 54 39.65 -3.32 23.57
CA LEU A 54 38.88 -4.11 22.59
C LEU A 54 38.85 -3.49 21.18
N LEU A 55 38.98 -2.16 21.09
CA LEU A 55 38.97 -1.41 19.83
C LEU A 55 40.37 -1.19 19.24
N ALA A 56 41.43 -1.44 20.00
CA ALA A 56 42.83 -1.41 19.59
C ALA A 56 43.61 -2.65 20.09
N PRO A 57 43.19 -3.88 19.76
CA PRO A 57 43.80 -5.09 20.29
C PRO A 57 45.20 -5.30 19.70
N SER A 58 46.13 -5.71 20.56
CA SER A 58 47.53 -5.92 20.21
C SER A 58 47.81 -7.24 19.47
N GLU A 59 47.13 -8.38 19.75
CA GLU A 59 47.26 -9.61 18.95
C GLU A 59 46.00 -10.53 18.91
N HIS A 60 45.91 -11.33 17.84
CA HIS A 60 44.87 -12.30 17.43
C HIS A 60 43.41 -11.79 17.53
N GLY A 61 43.04 -10.87 16.63
CA GLY A 61 41.67 -10.36 16.53
C GLY A 61 40.56 -11.43 16.54
N SER A 62 39.35 -11.04 16.92
CA SER A 62 38.21 -11.93 17.08
C SER A 62 37.70 -12.45 15.74
N THR A 63 37.59 -13.77 15.60
CA THR A 63 36.96 -14.39 14.42
C THR A 63 35.46 -14.52 14.65
N LEU A 64 34.68 -13.88 13.78
CA LEU A 64 33.23 -13.80 13.82
C LEU A 64 32.64 -14.67 12.71
N VAL A 65 31.60 -15.42 13.03
CA VAL A 65 30.85 -16.24 12.06
C VAL A 65 29.82 -15.37 11.36
N LEU A 66 29.74 -15.50 10.04
CA LEU A 66 28.74 -14.83 9.21
C LEU A 66 27.79 -15.87 8.61
N SER A 67 26.49 -15.66 8.80
CA SER A 67 25.46 -16.56 8.26
C SER A 67 24.15 -15.82 8.04
N SER A 68 23.45 -16.16 6.96
CA SER A 68 22.07 -15.70 6.73
C SER A 68 21.08 -16.38 7.69
N VAL A 69 20.09 -15.65 8.20
CA VAL A 69 19.13 -16.11 9.24
C VAL A 69 18.16 -17.21 8.77
N ARG A 70 17.98 -17.44 7.45
CA ARG A 70 16.90 -18.32 6.93
C ARG A 70 17.19 -19.20 5.71
N SER A 71 18.20 -18.87 4.88
CA SER A 71 18.32 -19.42 3.50
C SER A 71 19.62 -20.18 3.22
N GLU A 72 20.56 -20.23 4.17
CA GLU A 72 21.95 -20.69 3.96
C GLU A 72 22.65 -20.10 2.71
N SER A 73 22.12 -19.00 2.17
CA SER A 73 22.62 -18.38 0.94
C SER A 73 23.95 -17.66 1.15
N LEU A 74 24.31 -17.40 2.42
CA LEU A 74 25.59 -16.83 2.83
C LEU A 74 26.10 -17.60 4.04
N LYS A 75 27.34 -18.08 3.96
CA LYS A 75 28.10 -18.68 5.07
C LYS A 75 29.55 -18.23 5.00
N GLY A 76 30.13 -17.83 6.13
CA GLY A 76 31.52 -17.37 6.14
C GLY A 76 32.06 -17.03 7.51
N LEU A 77 33.30 -16.55 7.53
CA LEU A 77 34.02 -16.10 8.70
C LEU A 77 34.75 -14.81 8.36
N VAL A 78 34.79 -13.86 9.30
CA VAL A 78 35.65 -12.66 9.21
C VAL A 78 36.42 -12.49 10.50
N THR A 79 37.67 -12.05 10.43
CA THR A 79 38.47 -11.74 11.61
C THR A 79 38.59 -10.23 11.78
N ARG A 80 38.06 -9.73 12.89
CA ARG A 80 38.11 -8.32 13.29
C ARG A 80 39.33 -8.07 14.19
N VAL A 81 40.18 -7.13 13.82
CA VAL A 81 41.25 -6.58 14.67
C VAL A 81 40.94 -5.12 14.92
N GLY A 82 40.47 -4.80 16.13
CA GLY A 82 40.09 -3.44 16.51
C GLY A 82 38.92 -2.93 15.67
N THR A 83 39.14 -1.85 14.94
CA THR A 83 38.13 -1.22 14.07
C THR A 83 38.14 -1.76 12.64
N ARG A 84 38.91 -2.82 12.36
CA ARG A 84 39.17 -3.30 10.98
C ARG A 84 38.89 -4.78 10.82
N ILE A 85 38.50 -5.19 9.61
CA ILE A 85 38.49 -6.59 9.16
C ILE A 85 39.77 -6.86 8.38
N VAL A 86 40.54 -7.84 8.84
CA VAL A 86 41.89 -8.13 8.31
C VAL A 86 41.96 -9.39 7.45
N LYS A 87 40.99 -10.29 7.58
CA LYS A 87 40.84 -11.49 6.75
C LYS A 87 39.41 -12.01 6.85
N GLY A 88 38.99 -12.79 5.87
CA GLY A 88 37.68 -13.41 5.88
C GLY A 88 37.42 -14.22 4.62
N ASN A 89 36.52 -15.19 4.73
CA ASN A 89 36.06 -16.00 3.62
C ASN A 89 34.54 -16.09 3.70
N VAL A 90 33.85 -15.65 2.65
CA VAL A 90 32.40 -15.60 2.56
C VAL A 90 31.96 -16.35 1.33
N LYS A 91 31.15 -17.38 1.52
CA LYS A 91 30.59 -18.22 0.47
C LYS A 91 29.17 -17.79 0.17
N LEU A 92 28.89 -17.50 -1.09
CA LEU A 92 27.60 -17.02 -1.56
C LEU A 92 26.92 -18.05 -2.46
N ARG A 93 25.63 -18.24 -2.25
CA ARG A 93 24.72 -19.02 -3.08
C ARG A 93 23.53 -18.16 -3.43
N LEU A 94 23.76 -17.21 -4.33
CA LEU A 94 22.76 -16.26 -4.81
C LEU A 94 22.38 -16.62 -6.25
N SER A 95 21.09 -16.66 -6.56
CA SER A 95 20.59 -16.90 -7.92
C SER A 95 21.09 -15.84 -8.92
N SER A 96 21.37 -14.63 -8.44
CA SER A 96 21.90 -13.50 -9.18
C SER A 96 23.42 -13.43 -9.32
N LEU A 97 24.14 -14.31 -8.63
CA LEU A 97 25.58 -14.47 -8.77
C LEU A 97 25.89 -15.96 -8.91
N PRO A 98 25.69 -16.55 -10.10
CA PRO A 98 25.92 -17.97 -10.30
C PRO A 98 27.38 -18.33 -10.04
N PRO A 99 27.67 -19.46 -9.38
CA PRO A 99 29.04 -19.85 -9.08
C PRO A 99 29.82 -20.17 -10.36
N PRO A 100 31.15 -20.00 -10.36
CA PRO A 100 31.99 -20.45 -11.46
C PRO A 100 31.79 -21.93 -11.78
N ARG A 101 32.00 -22.33 -13.05
CA ARG A 101 31.81 -23.73 -13.49
C ARG A 101 32.61 -24.69 -12.60
N GLY A 102 31.91 -25.63 -11.97
CA GLY A 102 32.51 -26.63 -11.07
C GLY A 102 32.45 -26.29 -9.57
N SER A 103 31.98 -25.10 -9.21
CA SER A 103 31.81 -24.67 -7.81
C SER A 103 30.35 -24.68 -7.37
N THR A 104 30.10 -24.97 -6.09
CA THR A 104 28.74 -24.94 -5.48
C THR A 104 28.40 -23.62 -4.81
N SER A 105 29.37 -22.71 -4.70
CA SER A 105 29.23 -21.35 -4.16
C SER A 105 30.19 -20.40 -4.87
N TYR A 106 29.86 -19.11 -4.85
CA TYR A 106 30.75 -18.03 -5.22
C TYR A 106 31.52 -17.61 -3.97
N ASP A 107 32.83 -17.79 -3.96
CA ASP A 107 33.66 -17.55 -2.78
C ASP A 107 34.31 -16.15 -2.86
N LEU A 108 34.02 -15.31 -1.88
CA LEU A 108 34.66 -14.00 -1.66
C LEU A 108 35.70 -14.14 -0.55
N SER A 109 36.96 -13.84 -0.87
CA SER A 109 38.06 -13.89 0.09
C SER A 109 38.62 -12.49 0.31
N ILE A 110 38.58 -12.03 1.56
CA ILE A 110 39.27 -10.80 1.99
C ILE A 110 40.75 -11.15 2.10
N SER A 111 41.58 -10.41 1.36
CA SER A 111 43.01 -10.68 1.25
C SER A 111 43.70 -10.56 2.60
N SER A 112 44.51 -11.57 2.94
CA SER A 112 45.38 -11.54 4.12
C SER A 112 46.82 -11.12 3.76
N ALA A 113 47.05 -10.61 2.55
CA ALA A 113 48.37 -10.16 2.13
C ALA A 113 48.80 -8.91 2.91
N LEU A 114 50.07 -8.83 3.29
CA LEU A 114 50.63 -7.72 4.09
C LEU A 114 50.48 -6.33 3.44
N GLN A 115 50.29 -6.28 2.11
CA GLN A 115 50.14 -5.04 1.35
C GLN A 115 48.69 -4.73 0.96
N ALA A 116 47.73 -5.62 1.25
CA ALA A 116 46.33 -5.41 0.92
C ALA A 116 45.69 -4.40 1.90
N PRO A 117 44.85 -3.47 1.42
CA PRO A 117 44.08 -2.61 2.30
C PRO A 117 43.13 -3.46 3.17
N THR A 118 42.94 -3.03 4.41
CA THR A 118 42.01 -3.66 5.35
C THR A 118 40.69 -2.92 5.32
N LEU A 119 39.58 -3.65 5.54
CA LEU A 119 38.26 -3.03 5.55
C LEU A 119 38.04 -2.31 6.90
N VAL A 120 37.82 -1.00 6.87
CA VAL A 120 37.61 -0.20 8.08
C VAL A 120 36.13 -0.12 8.41
N ILE A 121 35.76 -0.43 9.65
CA ILE A 121 34.41 -0.23 10.18
C ILE A 121 34.38 1.15 10.83
N HIS A 122 33.85 2.14 10.09
CA HIS A 122 33.86 3.55 10.50
C HIS A 122 33.15 3.78 11.84
N GLN A 123 32.01 3.10 12.07
CA GLN A 123 31.29 3.18 13.36
C GLN A 123 32.20 2.81 14.55
N LEU A 124 33.01 1.75 14.44
CA LEU A 124 33.95 1.38 15.50
C LEU A 124 35.11 2.38 15.65
N THR A 125 35.46 3.08 14.57
CA THR A 125 36.45 4.16 14.62
C THR A 125 35.90 5.35 15.39
N SER A 126 34.64 5.75 15.15
CA SER A 126 33.97 6.80 15.91
C SER A 126 33.84 6.44 17.40
N VAL A 127 33.45 5.19 17.70
CA VAL A 127 33.39 4.69 19.08
C VAL A 127 34.74 4.78 19.76
N ARG A 128 35.83 4.37 19.08
CA ARG A 128 37.19 4.47 19.63
C ARG A 128 37.59 5.92 19.90
N THR A 129 37.29 6.83 18.98
CA THR A 129 37.58 8.26 19.15
C THR A 129 36.83 8.81 20.37
N ALA A 130 35.52 8.58 20.46
CA ALA A 130 34.70 9.04 21.57
C ALA A 130 35.18 8.48 22.92
N ILE A 131 35.53 7.19 22.99
CA ILE A 131 36.06 6.57 24.21
C ILE A 131 37.41 7.19 24.61
N ASN A 132 38.32 7.40 23.65
CA ASN A 132 39.60 8.06 23.95
C ASN A 132 39.38 9.48 24.46
N THR A 133 38.44 10.23 23.87
CA THR A 133 38.09 11.57 24.36
C THR A 133 37.48 11.50 25.77
N CYS A 134 36.67 10.49 26.09
CA CYS A 134 36.19 10.27 27.45
C CYS A 134 37.36 10.04 28.44
N LEU A 135 38.37 9.27 28.05
CA LEU A 135 39.57 9.06 28.87
C LEU A 135 40.34 10.37 29.09
N ASP A 136 40.52 11.16 28.04
CA ASP A 136 41.17 12.47 28.12
C ASP A 136 40.40 13.43 29.04
N VAL A 137 39.06 13.46 28.94
CA VAL A 137 38.18 14.27 29.82
C VAL A 137 38.34 13.86 31.29
N ILE A 138 38.40 12.55 31.58
CA ILE A 138 38.62 12.06 32.94
C ILE A 138 40.01 12.45 33.44
N ASP A 139 41.05 12.32 32.61
CA ASP A 139 42.41 12.69 32.99
C ASP A 139 42.57 14.20 33.22
N VAL A 140 41.91 15.02 32.41
CA VAL A 140 41.83 16.47 32.64
C VAL A 140 41.11 16.80 33.94
N THR A 141 40.00 16.13 34.22
CA THR A 141 39.22 16.35 35.44
C THR A 141 39.97 15.91 36.70
N THR A 142 40.83 14.89 36.59
CA THR A 142 41.50 14.28 37.75
C THR A 142 42.92 14.80 38.01
N TRP A 143 43.69 15.17 36.98
CA TRP A 143 45.12 15.46 37.12
C TRP A 143 45.57 16.85 36.68
N THR A 144 44.95 17.45 35.66
CA THR A 144 45.49 18.68 35.04
C THR A 144 44.57 19.92 35.13
N GLY A 145 43.29 19.75 35.44
CA GLY A 145 42.29 20.81 35.58
C GLY A 145 41.98 21.22 37.03
N ASP A 146 41.03 22.15 37.20
CA ASP A 146 40.58 22.64 38.51
C ASP A 146 39.52 21.71 39.11
N ALA A 147 39.97 20.60 39.69
CA ALA A 147 39.11 19.58 40.28
C ALA A 147 38.31 20.05 41.49
N SER A 148 38.66 21.22 42.06
CA SER A 148 37.93 21.87 43.17
C SER A 148 36.80 22.79 42.70
N ASN A 149 36.71 23.08 41.40
CA ASN A 149 35.73 23.99 40.85
C ASN A 149 34.53 23.23 40.28
N ALA A 150 33.37 23.38 40.94
CA ALA A 150 32.15 22.67 40.56
C ALA A 150 31.67 22.98 39.14
N ASN A 151 31.83 24.22 38.66
CA ASN A 151 31.42 24.58 37.30
C ASN A 151 32.31 23.91 36.25
N PHE A 152 33.61 23.82 36.53
CA PHE A 152 34.55 23.10 35.68
C PHE A 152 34.22 21.61 35.62
N VAL A 153 34.04 20.96 36.78
CA VAL A 153 33.71 19.53 36.87
C VAL A 153 32.35 19.22 36.21
N ALA A 154 31.33 20.07 36.41
CA ALA A 154 30.04 19.92 35.74
C ALA A 154 30.16 20.01 34.21
N GLY A 155 30.98 20.94 33.69
CA GLY A 155 31.27 21.04 32.26
C GLY A 155 31.97 19.80 31.70
N GLN A 156 32.96 19.27 32.43
CA GLN A 156 33.63 18.02 32.04
C GLN A 156 32.66 16.82 32.05
N LEU A 157 31.70 16.78 32.99
CA LEU A 157 30.70 15.73 33.03
C LEU A 157 29.72 15.77 31.87
N GLN A 158 29.34 16.97 31.44
CA GLN A 158 28.50 17.13 30.26
C GLN A 158 29.23 16.60 29.01
N LEU A 159 30.51 16.95 28.84
CA LEU A 159 31.33 16.42 27.75
C LEU A 159 31.45 14.89 27.79
N LEU A 160 31.66 14.32 28.98
CA LEU A 160 31.72 12.88 29.18
C LEU A 160 30.40 12.20 28.81
N TYR A 161 29.26 12.78 29.21
CA TYR A 161 27.94 12.28 28.83
C TYR A 161 27.74 12.30 27.32
N ASP A 162 28.05 13.42 26.67
CA ASP A 162 27.85 13.59 25.23
C ASP A 162 28.67 12.56 24.41
N HIS A 163 29.95 12.36 24.76
CA HIS A 163 30.79 11.37 24.08
C HIS A 163 30.38 9.91 24.37
N ILE A 164 29.91 9.59 25.57
CA ILE A 164 29.33 8.27 25.85
C ILE A 164 28.05 8.05 25.03
N GLN A 165 27.22 9.07 24.87
CA GLN A 165 26.03 8.98 24.01
C GLN A 165 26.39 8.79 22.55
N GLU A 166 27.40 9.51 22.03
CA GLU A 166 27.91 9.37 20.68
C GLU A 166 28.41 7.94 20.41
N ALA A 167 29.25 7.40 21.31
CA ALA A 167 29.72 6.02 21.24
C ALA A 167 28.56 5.01 21.25
N ARG A 168 27.56 5.22 22.11
CA ARG A 168 26.37 4.36 22.21
C ARG A 168 25.52 4.40 20.93
N GLN A 169 25.31 5.58 20.36
CA GLN A 169 24.55 5.75 19.12
C GLN A 169 25.25 5.05 17.95
N ALA A 170 26.57 5.18 17.84
CA ALA A 170 27.35 4.51 16.81
C ALA A 170 27.25 2.96 16.89
N LEU A 171 27.10 2.39 18.08
CA LEU A 171 26.92 0.94 18.28
C LEU A 171 25.47 0.45 18.09
N LYS A 172 24.46 1.29 18.35
CA LYS A 172 23.04 0.95 18.12
C LYS A 172 22.72 0.82 16.63
N GLY A 173 23.21 1.73 15.79
CA GLY A 173 22.93 1.73 14.33
C GLY A 173 21.56 2.32 13.95
N TYR A 174 21.31 2.49 12.63
CA TYR A 174 20.17 3.17 11.97
C TYR A 174 19.99 4.69 12.23
N SER A 175 20.93 5.38 12.88
CA SER A 175 21.00 6.84 12.89
C SER A 175 21.79 7.38 11.67
N ASP A 176 21.92 8.72 11.52
CA ASP A 176 22.75 9.41 10.50
C ASP A 176 24.24 8.98 10.48
N VAL A 177 24.64 8.06 11.34
CA VAL A 177 26.00 7.53 11.52
C VAL A 177 26.27 6.33 10.61
N GLN A 178 25.24 5.68 10.04
CA GLN A 178 25.44 4.57 9.10
C GLN A 178 25.76 5.10 7.70
N LEU A 179 26.93 4.73 7.18
CA LEU A 179 27.31 5.06 5.81
C LEU A 179 26.41 4.33 4.83
N LEU A 180 25.95 5.07 3.81
CA LEU A 180 25.18 4.52 2.72
C LEU A 180 26.09 3.64 1.87
N TRP A 181 25.71 2.38 1.65
CA TRP A 181 26.56 1.38 0.99
C TRP A 181 27.00 1.79 -0.43
N TRP A 182 26.24 2.67 -1.09
CA TRP A 182 26.52 3.16 -2.43
C TRP A 182 27.48 4.35 -2.48
N GLU A 183 27.53 5.17 -1.43
CA GLU A 183 28.43 6.34 -1.35
C GLU A 183 29.85 5.95 -0.93
N HIS A 184 29.97 4.84 -0.19
CA HIS A 184 31.24 4.34 0.34
C HIS A 184 31.46 2.86 -0.03
N PRO A 185 31.71 2.54 -1.31
CA PRO A 185 31.96 1.17 -1.74
C PRO A 185 33.26 0.63 -1.15
N ALA A 186 33.29 -0.68 -0.85
CA ALA A 186 34.53 -1.36 -0.48
C ALA A 186 35.56 -1.27 -1.62
N ASP A 187 36.82 -1.00 -1.27
CA ASP A 187 37.92 -0.97 -2.23
C ASP A 187 38.16 -2.37 -2.80
N ASP A 188 38.22 -2.47 -4.14
CA ASP A 188 38.38 -3.74 -4.86
C ASP A 188 39.66 -4.48 -4.48
N LYS A 189 40.69 -3.76 -4.03
CA LYS A 189 41.98 -4.31 -3.60
C LYS A 189 41.92 -5.02 -2.25
N VAL A 190 40.83 -4.88 -1.50
CA VAL A 190 40.61 -5.59 -0.22
C VAL A 190 40.38 -7.09 -0.46
N PHE A 191 39.91 -7.47 -1.65
CA PHE A 191 39.56 -8.84 -2.00
C PHE A 191 40.59 -9.48 -2.92
N ASP A 192 40.82 -10.79 -2.76
CA ASP A 192 41.64 -11.59 -3.65
C ASP A 192 40.94 -12.93 -3.98
N PRO A 193 40.39 -13.10 -5.19
CA PRO A 193 40.41 -12.15 -6.31
C PRO A 193 39.56 -10.88 -6.05
N PRO A 194 39.75 -9.79 -6.82
CA PRO A 194 38.99 -8.54 -6.66
C PRO A 194 37.48 -8.74 -6.69
N LEU A 195 36.75 -7.89 -5.97
CA LEU A 195 35.30 -7.94 -5.89
C LEU A 195 34.68 -7.82 -7.30
N PRO A 196 33.69 -8.64 -7.67
CA PRO A 196 33.02 -8.50 -8.95
C PRO A 196 32.38 -7.11 -9.10
N PRO A 197 32.41 -6.49 -10.29
CA PRO A 197 31.88 -5.14 -10.49
C PRO A 197 30.38 -5.03 -10.22
N ASN A 198 29.67 -6.16 -10.32
CA ASN A 198 28.25 -6.31 -10.09
C ASN A 198 27.91 -6.79 -8.67
N VAL A 199 28.83 -6.66 -7.72
CA VAL A 199 28.60 -7.06 -6.32
C VAL A 199 29.02 -5.93 -5.40
N SER A 200 28.13 -5.54 -4.50
CA SER A 200 28.43 -4.65 -3.38
C SER A 200 28.58 -5.47 -2.09
N PHE A 201 29.63 -5.18 -1.33
CA PHE A 201 29.94 -5.78 -0.05
C PHE A 201 30.02 -4.67 1.01
N HIS A 202 29.14 -4.72 2.02
CA HIS A 202 29.07 -3.69 3.06
C HIS A 202 28.93 -4.31 4.45
N LEU A 203 29.73 -3.81 5.40
CA LEU A 203 29.70 -4.25 6.81
C LEU A 203 29.39 -3.06 7.72
N CYS A 204 28.38 -3.20 8.57
CA CYS A 204 28.00 -2.18 9.55
C CYS A 204 27.75 -2.81 10.93
N VAL A 205 27.62 -1.95 11.95
CA VAL A 205 27.26 -2.35 13.32
C VAL A 205 25.81 -1.97 13.60
N PHE A 206 25.03 -2.94 14.09
CA PHE A 206 23.66 -2.73 14.54
C PHE A 206 23.42 -3.50 15.85
N ASP A 207 22.90 -2.83 16.87
CA ASP A 207 22.72 -3.37 18.23
C ASP A 207 23.96 -4.16 18.73
N ALA A 208 25.15 -3.56 18.55
CA ALA A 208 26.46 -4.15 18.87
C ALA A 208 26.80 -5.47 18.14
N ALA A 209 26.02 -5.87 17.13
CA ALA A 209 26.32 -6.98 16.23
C ALA A 209 26.91 -6.48 14.90
N LEU A 210 27.79 -7.27 14.30
CA LEU A 210 28.31 -7.00 12.95
C LEU A 210 27.36 -7.56 11.91
N ILE A 211 26.81 -6.70 11.05
CA ILE A 211 25.87 -7.06 9.99
C ILE A 211 26.59 -6.98 8.64
N LEU A 212 26.51 -8.07 7.86
CA LEU A 212 26.98 -8.12 6.48
C LEU A 212 25.80 -7.97 5.52
N GLU A 213 25.85 -6.94 4.69
CA GLU A 213 24.95 -6.73 3.57
C GLU A 213 25.68 -7.00 2.27
N ILE A 214 25.12 -7.90 1.44
CA ILE A 214 25.62 -8.19 0.10
C ILE A 214 24.51 -7.93 -0.90
N ARG A 215 24.83 -7.18 -1.96
CA ARG A 215 23.90 -6.86 -3.05
C ARG A 215 24.51 -7.21 -4.39
N THR A 216 23.74 -7.83 -5.28
CA THR A 216 24.11 -8.01 -6.68
C THR A 216 23.54 -6.86 -7.51
N LEU A 217 24.43 -6.08 -8.12
CA LEU A 217 24.16 -4.89 -8.91
C LEU A 217 24.00 -5.26 -10.39
N GLU A 218 23.30 -4.43 -11.14
CA GLU A 218 23.18 -4.56 -12.59
C GLU A 218 23.58 -3.24 -13.27
N VAL A 219 24.35 -3.32 -14.35
CA VAL A 219 24.79 -2.13 -15.11
C VAL A 219 23.66 -1.74 -16.04
N HIS A 220 23.14 -0.53 -15.87
CA HIS A 220 22.11 -0.01 -16.73
C HIS A 220 22.73 0.67 -17.97
N VAL A 221 22.42 0.13 -19.14
CA VAL A 221 22.88 0.64 -20.44
C VAL A 221 21.84 1.61 -20.97
N ALA A 222 22.19 2.90 -21.06
CA ALA A 222 21.31 3.92 -21.62
C ALA A 222 20.95 3.58 -23.08
N GLY A 223 19.70 3.17 -23.32
CA GLY A 223 19.16 2.92 -24.66
C GLY A 223 18.44 1.58 -24.88
N ASP A 224 18.37 0.67 -23.90
CA ASP A 224 17.77 -0.67 -24.08
C ASP A 224 16.60 -0.95 -23.11
N GLU A 225 15.75 0.03 -22.82
CA GLU A 225 14.69 -0.16 -21.83
C GLU A 225 13.33 -0.54 -22.45
N SER A 226 13.04 -1.83 -22.33
CA SER A 226 11.69 -2.40 -22.39
C SER A 226 11.04 -2.38 -21.00
N TYR A 227 10.12 -1.45 -20.76
CA TYR A 227 9.46 -1.25 -19.46
C TYR A 227 8.15 -2.02 -19.24
N SER A 228 8.01 -3.22 -19.79
CA SER A 228 6.78 -4.02 -19.68
C SER A 228 6.99 -5.45 -19.20
N GLY A 229 8.23 -5.86 -18.90
CA GLY A 229 8.55 -7.28 -18.82
C GLY A 229 8.38 -8.01 -20.17
N LEU A 230 8.23 -7.28 -21.28
CA LEU A 230 8.14 -7.77 -22.64
C LEU A 230 9.27 -7.20 -23.49
N SER A 231 10.53 -7.46 -23.10
CA SER A 231 11.63 -7.29 -24.06
C SER A 231 11.58 -8.48 -25.00
N ILE A 232 11.01 -8.27 -26.18
CA ILE A 232 11.07 -9.25 -27.29
C ILE A 232 12.54 -9.57 -27.61
N ARG A 233 13.44 -8.61 -27.38
CA ARG A 233 14.88 -8.74 -27.62
C ARG A 233 15.56 -9.66 -26.59
N ASP A 234 15.19 -9.56 -25.31
CA ASP A 234 15.76 -10.40 -24.24
C ASP A 234 15.29 -11.84 -24.36
N ARG A 235 14.04 -12.05 -24.77
CA ARG A 235 13.52 -13.40 -25.08
C ARG A 235 14.21 -14.01 -26.31
N LEU A 236 14.57 -13.19 -27.31
CA LEU A 236 15.32 -13.65 -28.47
C LEU A 236 16.77 -14.01 -28.11
N ALA A 237 17.42 -13.21 -27.25
CA ALA A 237 18.77 -13.48 -26.77
C ALA A 237 18.86 -14.76 -25.93
N VAL A 238 17.87 -15.01 -25.06
CA VAL A 238 17.77 -16.25 -24.27
C VAL A 238 17.41 -17.46 -25.15
N ALA A 239 16.54 -17.29 -26.16
CA ALA A 239 16.21 -18.35 -27.12
C ALA A 239 17.39 -18.76 -28.02
N LEU A 240 18.40 -17.88 -28.17
CA LEU A 240 19.64 -18.13 -28.92
C LEU A 240 20.81 -18.58 -28.02
N GLY A 241 20.54 -18.92 -26.75
CA GLY A 241 21.54 -19.47 -25.82
C GLY A 241 22.21 -18.47 -24.88
N GLY A 242 21.68 -17.25 -24.76
CA GLY A 242 22.12 -16.23 -23.79
C GLY A 242 21.70 -16.56 -22.35
N ALA A 243 22.51 -16.13 -21.37
CA ALA A 243 22.23 -16.32 -19.94
C ALA A 243 21.01 -15.50 -19.50
N ARG A 244 20.19 -16.07 -18.60
CA ARG A 244 18.98 -15.43 -18.06
C ARG A 244 19.38 -14.30 -17.09
N LEU A 245 18.75 -13.13 -17.25
CA LEU A 245 18.89 -11.99 -16.33
C LEU A 245 18.39 -12.38 -14.93
N PRO A 246 19.15 -12.10 -13.85
CA PRO A 246 18.72 -12.47 -12.51
C PRO A 246 17.55 -11.67 -11.97
N ALA A 247 16.83 -12.24 -10.99
CA ALA A 247 15.83 -11.51 -10.22
C ALA A 247 16.51 -10.69 -9.10
N HIS A 248 16.11 -9.44 -8.92
CA HIS A 248 16.67 -8.51 -7.93
C HIS A 248 15.59 -8.09 -6.91
N ASP A 249 15.89 -8.18 -5.61
CA ASP A 249 14.96 -7.81 -4.52
C ASP A 249 14.75 -6.28 -4.41
N GLU A 250 15.67 -5.49 -4.97
CA GLU A 250 15.61 -4.03 -5.06
C GLU A 250 15.61 -3.56 -6.52
N ALA A 251 15.02 -4.34 -7.44
CA ALA A 251 14.97 -4.01 -8.88
C ALA A 251 14.41 -2.61 -9.19
N ASP A 252 13.63 -2.05 -8.27
CA ASP A 252 12.96 -0.76 -8.41
C ASP A 252 13.79 0.44 -7.90
N ARG A 253 15.02 0.22 -7.40
CA ARG A 253 15.89 1.24 -6.81
C ARG A 253 17.19 1.38 -7.57
N THR A 254 17.66 2.62 -7.72
CA THR A 254 18.91 2.95 -8.42
C THR A 254 19.83 3.77 -7.54
N PHE A 255 21.12 3.43 -7.56
CA PHE A 255 22.13 4.00 -6.67
C PHE A 255 23.35 4.46 -7.48
N SER A 256 23.95 5.60 -7.12
CA SER A 256 25.24 6.00 -7.70
C SER A 256 26.33 5.14 -7.07
N TYR A 257 26.88 4.20 -7.81
CA TYR A 257 27.90 3.25 -7.32
C TYR A 257 29.15 3.36 -8.19
N LYS A 258 30.29 3.73 -7.59
CA LYS A 258 31.58 3.93 -8.29
C LYS A 258 31.51 4.90 -9.48
N GLY A 259 30.66 5.94 -9.41
CA GLY A 259 30.63 7.04 -10.40
C GLY A 259 29.75 6.81 -11.64
N GLN A 260 28.78 5.89 -11.60
CA GLN A 260 27.74 5.74 -12.63
C GLN A 260 26.36 6.14 -12.08
N ASP A 261 25.66 7.05 -12.77
CA ASP A 261 24.33 7.52 -12.40
C ASP A 261 23.24 6.63 -12.99
N LEU A 262 22.48 5.97 -12.12
CA LEU A 262 21.30 5.18 -12.48
C LEU A 262 20.07 5.82 -11.82
N SER A 263 18.94 5.94 -12.53
CA SER A 263 17.73 6.64 -12.05
C SER A 263 16.42 5.88 -12.30
N SER A 264 15.65 5.62 -11.23
CA SER A 264 14.17 5.56 -11.27
C SER A 264 13.50 6.09 -9.99
N MET A 265 12.37 6.78 -10.21
CA MET A 265 11.62 7.66 -9.32
C MET A 265 10.65 6.93 -8.38
N ALA A 266 10.39 7.51 -7.19
CA ALA A 266 9.17 7.24 -6.43
C ALA A 266 7.91 7.61 -7.26
N PRO A 267 6.79 6.88 -7.11
CA PRO A 267 5.55 7.24 -7.79
C PRO A 267 5.10 8.64 -7.35
N ALA A 268 4.84 9.51 -8.32
CA ALA A 268 4.36 10.86 -8.05
C ALA A 268 2.93 10.84 -7.51
N LEU A 269 2.65 11.69 -6.52
CA LEU A 269 1.28 11.92 -6.06
C LEU A 269 0.46 12.54 -7.21
N LEU A 270 -0.67 11.92 -7.53
CA LEU A 270 -1.65 12.47 -8.47
C LEU A 270 -2.68 13.28 -7.69
N THR A 271 -2.78 14.58 -8.01
CA THR A 271 -3.76 15.48 -7.41
C THR A 271 -4.65 16.12 -8.47
N ALA A 272 -5.89 16.38 -8.11
CA ALA A 272 -6.78 17.30 -8.82
C ALA A 272 -6.79 18.63 -8.07
N VAL A 273 -6.81 19.74 -8.81
CA VAL A 273 -6.82 21.09 -8.24
C VAL A 273 -7.97 21.84 -8.85
N ASP A 274 -8.87 22.38 -8.02
CA ASP A 274 -9.82 23.39 -8.46
C ASP A 274 -9.05 24.70 -8.68
N ALA A 275 -9.05 25.19 -9.91
CA ALA A 275 -8.33 26.39 -10.32
C ALA A 275 -9.26 27.56 -10.64
N THR A 276 -10.52 27.47 -10.22
CA THR A 276 -11.52 28.52 -10.43
C THR A 276 -11.03 29.81 -9.77
N SER A 277 -10.97 30.91 -10.54
CA SER A 277 -10.46 32.22 -10.11
C SER A 277 -8.97 32.30 -9.77
N HIS A 278 -8.18 31.24 -10.01
CA HIS A 278 -6.72 31.31 -9.86
C HIS A 278 -6.11 32.26 -10.88
N VAL A 279 -4.99 32.89 -10.53
CA VAL A 279 -4.14 33.62 -11.47
C VAL A 279 -2.97 32.75 -11.89
N HIS A 280 -2.92 32.41 -13.17
CA HIS A 280 -1.81 31.66 -13.75
C HIS A 280 -0.88 32.59 -14.51
N LEU A 281 0.39 32.63 -14.15
CA LEU A 281 1.40 33.42 -14.82
C LEU A 281 2.09 32.59 -15.90
N ILE A 282 2.03 33.01 -17.17
CA ILE A 282 2.63 32.31 -18.31
C ILE A 282 3.76 33.15 -18.89
N ILE A 283 4.96 32.59 -18.95
CA ILE A 283 6.18 33.26 -19.41
C ILE A 283 6.62 32.63 -20.73
N GLY A 284 6.52 33.38 -21.83
CA GLY A 284 6.90 32.96 -23.18
C GLY A 284 5.81 33.18 -24.23
N SER A 285 6.16 33.11 -25.51
CA SER A 285 5.28 33.48 -26.65
C SER A 285 4.95 32.34 -27.62
N ASN A 286 5.40 31.13 -27.32
CA ASN A 286 5.38 29.99 -28.25
C ASN A 286 4.01 29.23 -28.25
N PRO A 287 3.82 28.22 -29.13
CA PRO A 287 2.57 27.44 -29.16
C PRO A 287 2.23 26.79 -27.82
N LEU A 288 3.24 26.40 -27.03
CA LEU A 288 3.04 25.83 -25.70
C LEU A 288 2.45 26.87 -24.72
N ALA A 289 2.91 28.13 -24.77
CA ALA A 289 2.29 29.23 -24.03
C ALA A 289 0.80 29.37 -24.36
N SER A 290 0.45 29.25 -25.64
CA SER A 290 -0.95 29.26 -26.06
C SER A 290 -1.76 28.08 -25.49
N ALA A 291 -1.17 26.89 -25.45
CA ALA A 291 -1.81 25.71 -24.88
C ALA A 291 -2.01 25.87 -23.37
N ARG A 292 -1.05 26.46 -22.65
CA ARG A 292 -1.17 26.78 -21.22
C ARG A 292 -2.27 27.81 -20.95
N CYS A 293 -2.32 28.90 -21.72
CA CYS A 293 -3.38 29.90 -21.59
C CYS A 293 -4.77 29.28 -21.85
N SER A 294 -4.90 28.48 -22.90
CA SER A 294 -6.17 27.82 -23.23
C SER A 294 -6.63 26.89 -22.10
N LYS A 295 -5.70 26.11 -21.52
CA LYS A 295 -6.05 25.20 -20.42
C LYS A 295 -6.39 25.96 -19.14
N SER A 296 -5.70 27.06 -18.83
CA SER A 296 -6.04 27.94 -17.70
C SER A 296 -7.47 28.45 -17.81
N ILE A 297 -7.87 28.95 -18.97
CA ILE A 297 -9.23 29.46 -19.21
C ILE A 297 -10.27 28.33 -19.06
N GLU A 298 -10.00 27.15 -19.62
CA GLU A 298 -10.90 25.98 -19.55
C GLU A 298 -11.19 25.55 -18.10
N VAL A 299 -10.24 25.72 -17.18
CA VAL A 299 -10.40 25.38 -15.76
C VAL A 299 -10.82 26.57 -14.89
N GLY A 300 -11.21 27.71 -15.48
CA GLY A 300 -11.69 28.89 -14.76
C GLY A 300 -10.59 29.79 -14.19
N ALA A 301 -9.32 29.58 -14.55
CA ALA A 301 -8.21 30.43 -14.13
C ALA A 301 -8.00 31.61 -15.11
N THR A 302 -7.46 32.71 -14.60
CA THR A 302 -7.11 33.92 -15.36
C THR A 302 -5.64 33.87 -15.78
N PRO A 303 -5.32 33.67 -17.07
CA PRO A 303 -3.94 33.69 -17.54
C PRO A 303 -3.39 35.11 -17.73
N ILE A 304 -2.21 35.37 -17.13
CA ILE A 304 -1.41 36.58 -17.40
C ILE A 304 -0.16 36.17 -18.17
N LEU A 305 -0.01 36.69 -19.39
CA LEU A 305 1.11 36.44 -20.28
C LEU A 305 2.20 37.49 -20.08
N ILE A 306 3.43 37.07 -19.77
CA ILE A 306 4.61 37.92 -19.73
C ILE A 306 5.52 37.55 -20.90
N THR A 307 5.66 38.48 -21.84
CA THR A 307 6.65 38.37 -22.91
C THR A 307 6.93 39.76 -23.51
N PRO A 308 8.18 40.07 -23.91
CA PRO A 308 8.54 41.36 -24.50
C PRO A 308 7.70 41.74 -25.73
N ALA A 309 7.50 43.05 -25.96
CA ALA A 309 6.68 43.58 -27.07
C ALA A 309 7.18 43.17 -28.46
N ASP A 310 8.48 42.93 -28.62
CA ASP A 310 9.16 42.50 -29.84
C ASP A 310 9.07 40.98 -30.09
N SER A 311 8.48 40.22 -29.16
CA SER A 311 8.34 38.77 -29.29
C SER A 311 7.26 38.40 -30.30
N THR A 312 7.59 37.51 -31.25
CA THR A 312 6.60 36.92 -32.15
C THR A 312 5.63 36.03 -31.38
N LEU A 313 4.38 36.49 -31.23
CA LEU A 313 3.29 35.74 -30.61
C LEU A 313 2.71 34.69 -31.56
N HIS A 314 2.37 33.53 -31.02
CA HIS A 314 1.57 32.55 -31.74
C HIS A 314 0.15 33.11 -32.04
N TYR A 315 -0.41 32.83 -33.22
CA TYR A 315 -1.68 33.44 -33.68
C TYR A 315 -2.86 33.23 -32.72
N SER A 316 -2.93 32.08 -32.06
CA SER A 316 -3.99 31.80 -31.08
C SER A 316 -3.85 32.57 -29.77
N LEU A 317 -2.64 33.04 -29.41
CA LEU A 317 -2.46 33.98 -28.31
C LEU A 317 -2.96 35.37 -28.70
N VAL A 318 -2.63 35.83 -29.91
CA VAL A 318 -3.08 37.14 -30.42
C VAL A 318 -4.61 37.25 -30.35
N LYS A 319 -5.31 36.24 -30.88
CA LYS A 319 -6.77 36.19 -30.82
C LYS A 319 -7.32 36.29 -29.39
N ARG A 320 -6.76 35.52 -28.46
CA ARG A 320 -7.23 35.53 -27.05
C ARG A 320 -6.93 36.83 -26.32
N ILE A 321 -5.85 37.53 -26.69
CA ILE A 321 -5.53 38.85 -26.16
C ILE A 321 -6.53 39.89 -26.71
N GLU A 322 -6.88 39.81 -28.00
CA GLU A 322 -7.92 40.65 -28.62
C GLU A 322 -9.30 40.42 -27.99
N ASP A 323 -9.64 39.15 -27.74
CA ASP A 323 -10.86 38.71 -27.06
C ASP A 323 -10.87 39.06 -25.54
N LYS A 324 -9.78 39.66 -25.02
CA LYS A 324 -9.56 40.02 -23.60
C LYS A 324 -9.60 38.85 -22.62
N GLU A 325 -9.37 37.63 -23.10
CA GLU A 325 -9.29 36.43 -22.26
C GLU A 325 -7.90 36.26 -21.62
N VAL A 326 -6.87 36.88 -22.19
CA VAL A 326 -5.48 36.82 -21.71
C VAL A 326 -4.95 38.24 -21.52
N GLN A 327 -4.48 38.55 -20.30
CA GLN A 327 -3.80 39.82 -20.04
C GLN A 327 -2.33 39.73 -20.47
N TRP A 328 -1.91 40.57 -21.41
CA TRP A 328 -0.53 40.60 -21.88
C TRP A 328 0.28 41.75 -21.25
N LEU A 329 1.31 41.39 -20.48
CA LEU A 329 2.33 42.31 -19.98
C LEU A 329 3.52 42.30 -20.96
N GLN A 330 3.65 43.39 -21.71
CA GLN A 330 4.62 43.55 -22.80
C GLN A 330 6.05 43.86 -22.30
N ARG A 331 6.57 43.06 -21.37
CA ARG A 331 7.88 43.23 -20.75
C ARG A 331 8.50 41.90 -20.35
N GLY A 332 9.74 41.94 -19.90
CA GLY A 332 10.37 40.80 -19.24
C GLY A 332 9.80 40.55 -17.84
N PHE A 333 9.96 39.32 -17.38
CA PHE A 333 9.62 38.90 -16.01
C PHE A 333 10.42 39.69 -14.96
N GLN A 334 9.73 40.10 -13.89
CA GLN A 334 10.28 40.75 -12.70
C GLN A 334 9.89 39.94 -11.46
N GLU A 335 10.73 39.91 -10.42
CA GLU A 335 10.46 39.10 -9.23
C GLU A 335 9.17 39.51 -8.49
N SER A 336 8.84 40.80 -8.52
CA SER A 336 7.59 41.33 -7.95
C SER A 336 6.33 40.80 -8.64
N ASP A 337 6.43 40.28 -9.87
CA ASP A 337 5.28 39.73 -10.59
C ASP A 337 4.67 38.54 -9.85
N LEU A 338 5.49 37.80 -9.10
CA LEU A 338 5.04 36.65 -8.31
C LEU A 338 4.18 37.06 -7.10
N THR A 339 4.28 38.30 -6.63
CA THR A 339 3.65 38.78 -5.39
C THR A 339 2.74 40.00 -5.59
N THR A 340 2.55 40.45 -6.83
CA THR A 340 1.70 41.62 -7.14
C THR A 340 0.60 41.36 -8.15
N LEU A 341 0.72 40.29 -8.94
CA LEU A 341 -0.23 39.98 -10.01
C LEU A 341 -1.28 38.94 -9.60
N GLY A 342 -1.12 38.32 -8.43
CA GLY A 342 -2.08 37.37 -7.89
C GLY A 342 -3.36 38.02 -7.40
N ARG A 343 -4.28 37.17 -6.95
CA ARG A 343 -5.58 37.58 -6.42
C ARG A 343 -5.43 38.16 -5.00
N ALA A 344 -6.32 39.08 -4.63
CA ALA A 344 -6.26 39.78 -3.35
C ALA A 344 -6.39 38.84 -2.13
N GLU A 345 -7.11 37.73 -2.29
CA GLU A 345 -7.33 36.71 -1.24
C GLU A 345 -6.05 35.96 -0.82
N VAL A 346 -4.99 36.02 -1.64
CA VAL A 346 -3.70 35.38 -1.36
C VAL A 346 -2.57 36.41 -1.34
N ASP A 347 -2.88 37.63 -0.91
CA ASP A 347 -1.93 38.74 -0.76
C ASP A 347 -1.18 39.10 -2.06
N GLY A 348 -1.84 38.95 -3.22
CA GLY A 348 -1.26 39.27 -4.52
C GLY A 348 -0.27 38.21 -5.03
N ILE A 349 -0.13 37.06 -4.36
CA ILE A 349 0.72 35.96 -4.80
C ILE A 349 0.06 35.19 -5.96
N VAL A 350 0.79 34.92 -7.03
CA VAL A 350 0.24 34.14 -8.17
C VAL A 350 0.10 32.66 -7.81
N ASP A 351 -0.98 32.02 -8.26
CA ASP A 351 -1.33 30.64 -7.87
C ASP A 351 -0.53 29.57 -8.63
N ALA A 352 -0.08 29.86 -9.85
CA ALA A 352 0.81 28.96 -10.61
C ALA A 352 1.64 29.70 -11.66
N VAL A 353 2.83 29.17 -11.97
CA VAL A 353 3.74 29.72 -12.98
C VAL A 353 4.07 28.68 -14.05
N PHE A 354 3.91 29.06 -15.32
CA PHE A 354 4.26 28.25 -16.49
C PHE A 354 5.36 28.94 -17.30
N VAL A 355 6.57 28.39 -17.25
CA VAL A 355 7.71 28.88 -18.06
C VAL A 355 7.79 28.06 -19.33
N THR A 356 7.52 28.71 -20.46
CA THR A 356 7.48 28.07 -21.78
C THR A 356 8.59 28.54 -22.72
N ALA A 357 9.29 29.63 -22.39
CA ALA A 357 10.38 30.16 -23.19
C ALA A 357 11.63 29.25 -23.14
N GLY A 358 11.88 28.52 -24.23
CA GLY A 358 13.11 27.74 -24.38
C GLY A 358 14.28 28.64 -24.77
N GLY A 359 15.34 28.69 -23.95
CA GLY A 359 16.61 29.33 -24.36
C GLY A 359 17.40 30.11 -23.30
N LYS A 360 16.90 30.31 -22.08
CA LYS A 360 17.66 30.94 -20.98
C LYS A 360 17.58 30.11 -19.71
N GLN A 361 18.40 29.07 -19.62
CA GLN A 361 18.46 28.19 -18.44
C GLN A 361 18.64 28.98 -17.14
N ASN A 362 19.47 30.04 -17.13
CA ASN A 362 19.68 30.86 -15.94
C ASN A 362 18.39 31.55 -15.45
N GLN A 363 17.58 32.12 -16.36
CA GLN A 363 16.33 32.79 -15.99
C GLN A 363 15.27 31.78 -15.53
N SER A 364 15.19 30.62 -16.17
CA SER A 364 14.23 29.56 -15.80
C SER A 364 14.57 28.96 -14.42
N THR A 365 15.85 28.76 -14.13
CA THR A 365 16.33 28.33 -12.82
C THR A 365 16.04 29.37 -11.74
N GLN A 366 16.26 30.67 -12.02
CA GLN A 366 15.92 31.74 -11.08
C GLN A 366 14.41 31.76 -10.78
N ILE A 367 13.56 31.74 -11.81
CA ILE A 367 12.10 31.70 -11.64
C ILE A 367 11.67 30.48 -10.81
N SER A 368 12.20 29.29 -11.13
CA SER A 368 11.91 28.06 -10.38
C SER A 368 12.29 28.17 -8.90
N SER A 369 13.49 28.66 -8.59
CA SER A 369 13.96 28.86 -7.23
C SER A 369 13.11 29.87 -6.45
N LEU A 370 12.71 30.98 -7.08
CA LEU A 370 11.82 31.98 -6.47
C LEU A 370 10.44 31.40 -6.17
N CYS A 371 9.86 30.67 -7.14
CA CYS A 371 8.56 30.01 -6.97
C CYS A 371 8.60 29.01 -5.81
N ARG A 372 9.64 28.16 -5.73
CA ARG A 372 9.82 27.22 -4.62
C ARG A 372 9.92 27.90 -3.26
N ARG A 373 10.65 29.01 -3.17
CA ARG A 373 10.77 29.82 -1.95
C ARG A 373 9.43 30.37 -1.49
N LEU A 374 8.59 30.79 -2.43
CA LEU A 374 7.25 31.33 -2.19
C LEU A 374 6.15 30.25 -2.14
N ARG A 375 6.51 28.96 -2.27
CA ARG A 375 5.58 27.82 -2.37
C ARG A 375 4.59 27.92 -3.55
N ILE A 376 4.98 28.60 -4.61
CA ILE A 376 4.20 28.71 -5.85
C ILE A 376 4.48 27.50 -6.74
N PRO A 377 3.45 26.74 -7.17
CA PRO A 377 3.58 25.70 -8.18
C PRO A 377 4.20 26.24 -9.48
N VAL A 378 5.27 25.60 -9.96
CA VAL A 378 5.99 25.99 -11.18
C VAL A 378 6.14 24.81 -12.14
N ASN A 379 5.82 25.04 -13.41
CA ASN A 379 6.04 24.11 -14.51
C ASN A 379 6.95 24.76 -15.55
N VAL A 380 8.12 24.17 -15.79
CA VAL A 380 9.11 24.65 -16.75
C VAL A 380 9.17 23.65 -17.91
N ALA A 381 8.91 24.13 -19.12
CA ALA A 381 8.98 23.34 -20.34
C ALA A 381 10.39 22.75 -20.52
N ASP A 382 10.45 21.48 -20.94
CA ASP A 382 11.68 20.73 -21.23
C ASP A 382 12.71 20.67 -20.09
N ALA A 383 12.33 21.02 -18.85
CA ALA A 383 13.17 20.95 -17.66
C ALA A 383 12.42 20.35 -16.45
N PRO A 384 12.19 19.02 -16.41
CA PRO A 384 11.46 18.36 -15.33
C PRO A 384 12.06 18.61 -13.94
N ASN A 385 13.39 18.73 -13.84
CA ASN A 385 14.12 19.02 -12.60
C ASN A 385 13.83 20.43 -12.03
N LEU A 386 13.33 21.35 -12.85
CA LEU A 386 12.93 22.70 -12.44
C LEU A 386 11.43 22.81 -12.11
N CYS A 387 10.65 21.76 -12.37
CA CYS A 387 9.23 21.73 -12.05
C CYS A 387 9.01 21.40 -10.56
N SER A 388 7.90 21.87 -10.00
CA SER A 388 7.31 21.33 -8.77
C SER A 388 6.06 20.50 -9.04
N PHE A 389 5.47 20.61 -10.25
CA PHE A 389 4.36 19.77 -10.70
C PHE A 389 4.45 19.50 -12.21
N THR A 390 3.80 18.41 -12.66
CA THR A 390 3.71 18.03 -14.07
C THR A 390 2.25 17.92 -14.48
N LEU A 391 1.91 18.45 -15.66
CA LEU A 391 0.57 18.33 -16.22
C LEU A 391 0.35 16.93 -16.81
N LEU A 392 -0.78 16.32 -16.46
CA LEU A 392 -1.16 14.96 -16.86
C LEU A 392 -1.72 14.93 -18.29
N SER A 393 -1.74 13.75 -18.90
CA SER A 393 -2.58 13.52 -20.08
C SER A 393 -4.02 13.36 -19.62
N THR A 394 -4.84 14.38 -19.79
CA THR A 394 -6.21 14.40 -19.27
C THR A 394 -7.26 14.10 -20.34
N TYR A 395 -8.30 13.37 -19.93
CA TYR A 395 -9.60 13.24 -20.59
C TYR A 395 -10.65 13.89 -19.68
N SER A 396 -11.58 14.63 -20.28
CA SER A 396 -12.63 15.34 -19.56
C SER A 396 -13.96 15.15 -20.31
N ASP A 397 -15.00 14.77 -19.58
CA ASP A 397 -16.38 14.61 -20.05
C ASP A 397 -17.32 15.13 -18.95
N GLY A 398 -17.73 16.40 -19.06
CA GLY A 398 -18.42 17.10 -17.97
C GLY A 398 -17.62 17.05 -16.65
N PRO A 399 -18.21 16.63 -15.52
CA PRO A 399 -17.52 16.49 -14.24
C PRO A 399 -16.56 15.28 -14.17
N LEU A 400 -16.61 14.35 -15.13
CA LEU A 400 -15.71 13.21 -15.16
C LEU A 400 -14.35 13.62 -15.72
N GLN A 401 -13.30 13.46 -14.93
CA GLN A 401 -11.92 13.69 -15.35
C GLN A 401 -11.06 12.46 -15.12
N ILE A 402 -10.17 12.15 -16.07
CA ILE A 402 -9.20 11.07 -15.99
C ILE A 402 -7.83 11.63 -16.34
N GLY A 403 -6.87 11.53 -15.42
CA GLY A 403 -5.47 11.90 -15.64
C GLY A 403 -4.58 10.68 -15.79
N VAL A 404 -3.75 10.66 -16.84
CA VAL A 404 -2.74 9.62 -17.07
C VAL A 404 -1.34 10.23 -17.04
N THR A 405 -0.45 9.66 -16.23
CA THR A 405 0.98 9.99 -16.22
C THR A 405 1.82 8.74 -16.40
N THR A 406 3.02 8.94 -16.94
CA THR A 406 4.11 7.96 -16.95
C THR A 406 5.32 8.54 -16.21
N SER A 407 5.09 9.42 -15.22
CA SER A 407 6.12 10.13 -14.45
C SER A 407 7.19 10.79 -15.33
N GLY A 408 6.77 11.41 -16.43
CA GLY A 408 7.66 12.10 -17.37
C GLY A 408 8.44 11.19 -18.34
N LYS A 409 8.33 9.86 -18.24
CA LYS A 409 9.11 8.89 -19.05
C LYS A 409 8.55 8.60 -20.46
N GLY A 410 7.34 9.08 -20.78
CA GLY A 410 6.63 8.64 -21.99
C GLY A 410 5.38 9.45 -22.31
N CYS A 411 5.52 10.74 -22.66
CA CYS A 411 4.39 11.63 -22.97
C CYS A 411 3.48 11.13 -24.11
N LYS A 412 4.03 10.40 -25.10
CA LYS A 412 3.23 9.80 -26.18
C LYS A 412 2.48 8.55 -25.72
N LEU A 413 3.05 7.81 -24.77
CA LEU A 413 2.44 6.60 -24.21
C LEU A 413 1.30 6.96 -23.25
N SER A 414 1.47 7.95 -22.38
CA SER A 414 0.39 8.47 -21.53
C SER A 414 -0.80 8.92 -22.37
N ALA A 415 -0.56 9.62 -23.48
CA ALA A 415 -1.60 10.02 -24.43
C ALA A 415 -2.29 8.84 -25.12
N ARG A 416 -1.58 7.74 -25.41
CA ARG A 416 -2.18 6.52 -25.98
C ARG A 416 -3.04 5.79 -24.95
N ILE A 417 -2.53 5.58 -23.74
CA ILE A 417 -3.27 4.94 -22.63
C ILE A 417 -4.57 5.70 -22.36
N ARG A 418 -4.49 7.03 -22.27
CA ARG A 418 -5.68 7.88 -22.13
C ARG A 418 -6.71 7.62 -23.23
N ARG A 419 -6.29 7.48 -24.51
CA ARG A 419 -7.20 7.21 -25.63
C ARG A 419 -7.89 5.85 -25.49
N GLU A 420 -7.15 4.81 -25.11
CA GLU A 420 -7.71 3.47 -24.87
C GLU A 420 -8.75 3.51 -23.73
N ILE A 421 -8.43 4.18 -22.61
CA ILE A 421 -9.37 4.37 -21.50
C ILE A 421 -10.62 5.10 -21.98
N SER A 422 -10.46 6.25 -22.64
CA SER A 422 -11.61 7.02 -23.15
C SER A 422 -12.49 6.24 -24.13
N ALA A 423 -11.90 5.35 -24.94
CA ALA A 423 -12.64 4.54 -25.91
C ALA A 423 -13.44 3.40 -25.24
N SER A 424 -13.03 2.96 -24.05
CA SER A 424 -13.73 1.93 -23.28
C SER A 424 -14.91 2.46 -22.45
N LEU A 425 -14.96 3.77 -22.20
CA LEU A 425 -16.04 4.40 -21.47
C LEU A 425 -17.32 4.50 -22.33
N PRO A 426 -18.51 4.31 -21.73
CA PRO A 426 -19.76 4.61 -22.40
C PRO A 426 -19.86 6.09 -22.80
N PRO A 427 -20.51 6.42 -23.93
CA PRO A 427 -20.80 7.82 -24.26
C PRO A 427 -21.75 8.42 -23.22
N HIS A 428 -21.68 9.73 -22.99
CA HIS A 428 -22.52 10.48 -22.04
C HIS A 428 -22.37 10.06 -20.57
N LEU A 429 -21.24 9.47 -20.20
CA LEU A 429 -21.00 9.10 -18.82
C LEU A 429 -20.85 10.34 -17.93
N GLY A 430 -20.25 11.42 -18.43
CA GLY A 430 -20.18 12.70 -17.74
C GLY A 430 -21.54 13.23 -17.30
N ASP A 431 -22.53 13.19 -18.21
CA ASP A 431 -23.91 13.60 -17.92
C ASP A 431 -24.55 12.75 -16.82
N ALA A 432 -24.24 11.45 -16.76
CA ALA A 432 -24.71 10.59 -15.68
C ALA A 432 -24.04 10.92 -14.34
N VAL A 433 -22.74 11.23 -14.32
CA VAL A 433 -22.04 11.67 -13.11
C VAL A 433 -22.65 12.96 -12.55
N GLU A 434 -22.90 13.95 -13.41
CA GLU A 434 -23.53 15.22 -13.00
C GLU A 434 -24.93 15.00 -12.43
N ARG A 435 -25.74 14.15 -13.08
CA ARG A 435 -27.11 13.83 -12.62
C ARG A 435 -27.13 13.11 -11.29
N LEU A 436 -26.27 12.10 -11.10
CA LEU A 436 -26.16 11.38 -9.83
C LEU A 436 -25.64 12.30 -8.71
N GLY A 437 -24.70 13.20 -9.01
CA GLY A 437 -24.23 14.21 -8.07
C GLY A 437 -25.29 15.23 -7.68
N THR A 438 -26.08 15.71 -8.65
CA THR A 438 -27.23 16.59 -8.41
C THR A 438 -28.29 15.89 -7.58
N MET A 439 -28.56 14.61 -7.84
CA MET A 439 -29.50 13.82 -7.05
C MET A 439 -29.02 13.61 -5.61
N ARG A 440 -27.73 13.32 -5.41
CA ARG A 440 -27.14 13.25 -4.06
C ARG A 440 -27.37 14.56 -3.29
N ARG A 441 -27.11 15.70 -3.93
CA ARG A 441 -27.36 17.03 -3.36
C ARG A 441 -28.83 17.24 -3.02
N ARG A 442 -29.75 16.93 -3.94
CA ARG A 442 -31.20 17.05 -3.68
C ARG A 442 -31.67 16.17 -2.54
N ILE A 443 -31.24 14.90 -2.48
CA ILE A 443 -31.58 14.00 -1.36
C ILE A 443 -31.07 14.59 -0.05
N TRP A 444 -29.84 15.11 -0.04
CA TRP A 444 -29.24 15.75 1.13
C TRP A 444 -30.00 17.03 1.53
N GLU A 445 -30.32 17.91 0.58
CA GLU A 445 -31.09 19.13 0.80
C GLU A 445 -32.52 18.83 1.28
N GLU A 446 -33.22 17.85 0.71
CA GLU A 446 -34.55 17.42 1.16
C GLU A 446 -34.52 16.80 2.55
N ASP A 447 -33.49 16.01 2.86
CA ASP A 447 -33.32 15.37 4.17
C ASP A 447 -32.89 16.39 5.25
N HIS A 448 -32.10 17.41 4.91
CA HIS A 448 -31.69 18.51 5.81
C HIS A 448 -32.67 19.68 5.89
N ALA A 449 -33.52 19.92 4.89
CA ALA A 449 -34.59 20.92 4.99
C ALA A 449 -35.59 20.57 6.10
N VAL A 450 -35.67 19.29 6.49
CA VAL A 450 -36.44 18.81 7.65
C VAL A 450 -35.74 19.11 8.99
N GLU A 451 -34.41 19.28 8.99
CA GLU A 451 -33.57 19.61 10.16
C GLU A 451 -33.51 21.10 10.49
N LEU A 452 -33.95 22.01 9.61
CA LEU A 452 -34.12 23.44 9.95
C LEU A 452 -35.18 23.70 11.07
N SER A 453 -35.70 22.65 11.70
CA SER A 453 -36.51 22.73 12.92
C SER A 453 -35.76 22.41 14.22
N GLN A 454 -34.52 21.89 14.20
CA GLN A 454 -33.69 21.63 15.39
C GLN A 454 -32.18 21.75 15.07
N ASP A 455 -31.48 22.54 15.89
CA ASP A 455 -30.15 23.13 15.63
C ASP A 455 -28.98 22.17 15.32
N ILE A 456 -28.00 22.79 14.64
CA ILE A 456 -26.83 22.32 13.87
C ILE A 456 -25.68 21.72 14.70
N GLU A 457 -25.02 20.68 14.18
CA GLU A 457 -23.55 20.56 14.08
C GLU A 457 -23.18 19.85 12.75
N VAL A 458 -22.27 20.46 11.96
CA VAL A 458 -21.79 19.94 10.66
C VAL A 458 -20.46 19.22 10.89
N GLU A 459 -20.42 17.90 10.72
CA GLU A 459 -19.17 17.14 10.55
C GLU A 459 -18.94 16.85 9.05
N GLU A 460 -17.79 17.26 8.53
CA GLU A 460 -17.32 16.90 7.18
C GLU A 460 -16.90 15.42 7.15
N GLU A 461 -17.57 14.60 6.33
CA GLU A 461 -17.29 13.16 6.20
C GLU A 461 -16.01 12.87 5.40
N ASP A 462 -15.15 12.05 6.03
CA ASP A 462 -13.93 11.41 5.54
C ASP A 462 -14.19 10.46 4.33
N ILE A 463 -13.18 10.23 3.49
CA ILE A 463 -13.28 9.53 2.19
C ILE A 463 -13.37 7.98 2.36
N GLY A 464 -13.38 7.47 3.59
CA GLY A 464 -13.56 6.05 3.92
C GLY A 464 -14.96 5.70 4.43
N GLN A 465 -15.51 4.54 4.04
CA GLN A 465 -16.77 4.04 4.62
C GLN A 465 -16.55 3.61 6.08
N PRO A 466 -17.28 4.14 7.08
CA PRO A 466 -17.16 3.69 8.45
C PRO A 466 -17.78 2.29 8.65
N ALA A 467 -17.22 1.52 9.60
CA ALA A 467 -17.65 0.17 9.99
C ALA A 467 -19.14 0.06 10.44
N SER A 468 -19.80 1.20 10.66
CA SER A 468 -21.23 1.30 10.99
C SER A 468 -22.18 0.91 9.85
N PHE A 469 -21.68 0.78 8.61
CA PHE A 469 -22.45 0.41 7.42
C PHE A 469 -23.24 -0.92 7.57
N ASN A 470 -22.76 -1.85 8.39
CA ASN A 470 -23.37 -3.17 8.62
C ASN A 470 -24.24 -3.27 9.89
N LYS A 471 -24.45 -2.17 10.62
CA LYS A 471 -25.27 -2.21 11.84
C LYS A 471 -26.74 -2.42 11.47
N LEU A 472 -27.36 -3.46 12.03
CA LEU A 472 -28.79 -3.75 11.89
C LEU A 472 -29.59 -2.56 12.44
N VAL A 473 -30.27 -1.82 11.56
CA VAL A 473 -31.21 -0.77 11.95
C VAL A 473 -32.57 -1.41 12.16
N LEU A 474 -33.06 -1.36 13.40
CA LEU A 474 -34.43 -1.76 13.73
C LEU A 474 -35.39 -0.73 13.11
N ALA A 475 -36.40 -1.23 12.40
CA ALA A 475 -37.34 -0.39 11.68
C ALA A 475 -38.28 0.31 12.68
N GLU A 476 -38.10 1.62 12.93
CA GLU A 476 -39.18 2.52 13.40
C GLU A 476 -38.85 4.04 13.49
N SER A 477 -37.74 4.59 12.94
CA SER A 477 -37.50 6.05 12.96
C SER A 477 -37.37 6.72 11.58
N ALA A 478 -37.66 8.02 11.52
CA ALA A 478 -37.47 8.86 10.33
C ALA A 478 -36.00 8.90 9.86
N GLU A 479 -35.04 8.76 10.77
CA GLU A 479 -33.60 8.62 10.44
C GLU A 479 -33.30 7.34 9.67
N ALA A 480 -33.99 6.23 9.98
CA ALA A 480 -33.86 4.99 9.22
C ALA A 480 -34.36 5.15 7.77
N ALA A 481 -35.30 6.06 7.50
CA ALA A 481 -35.74 6.40 6.15
C ALA A 481 -34.71 7.25 5.37
N ARG A 482 -34.09 8.24 6.04
CA ARG A 482 -33.02 9.09 5.49
C ARG A 482 -31.82 8.25 5.01
N GLY A 483 -31.32 7.38 5.89
CA GLY A 483 -30.21 6.47 5.57
C GLY A 483 -30.50 5.44 4.47
N ARG A 484 -31.77 5.21 4.10
CA ARG A 484 -32.14 4.29 3.00
C ARG A 484 -31.93 4.92 1.62
N ARG A 485 -32.26 6.20 1.42
CA ARG A 485 -32.17 6.87 0.10
C ARG A 485 -30.73 7.10 -0.34
N ILE A 486 -29.88 7.62 0.55
CA ILE A 486 -28.46 7.85 0.23
C ILE A 486 -27.71 6.53 0.03
N ARG A 487 -28.03 5.50 0.84
CA ARG A 487 -27.48 4.15 0.68
C ARG A 487 -27.93 3.49 -0.62
N TRP A 488 -29.17 3.71 -1.05
CA TRP A 488 -29.67 3.24 -2.35
C TRP A 488 -28.93 3.90 -3.52
N LEU A 489 -28.71 5.23 -3.47
CA LEU A 489 -27.95 5.92 -4.51
C LEU A 489 -26.52 5.40 -4.61
N SER A 490 -25.85 5.21 -3.47
CA SER A 490 -24.51 4.59 -3.43
C SER A 490 -24.51 3.17 -3.99
N GLN A 491 -25.55 2.38 -3.75
CA GLN A 491 -25.68 1.03 -4.32
C GLN A 491 -25.86 1.05 -5.84
N ILE A 492 -26.58 2.01 -6.39
CA ILE A 492 -26.72 2.13 -7.84
C ILE A 492 -25.36 2.47 -8.47
N CYS A 493 -24.65 3.44 -7.92
CA CYS A 493 -23.33 3.83 -8.41
C CYS A 493 -22.33 2.65 -8.37
N GLU A 494 -22.40 1.80 -7.33
CA GLU A 494 -21.48 0.68 -7.13
C GLU A 494 -21.81 -0.53 -8.02
N TYR A 495 -23.08 -0.87 -8.16
CA TYR A 495 -23.48 -2.18 -8.71
C TYR A 495 -24.06 -2.14 -10.12
N TRP A 496 -24.49 -0.98 -10.62
CA TRP A 496 -24.98 -0.90 -11.99
C TRP A 496 -23.85 -0.81 -13.00
N PRO A 497 -23.96 -1.49 -14.15
CA PRO A 497 -23.01 -1.32 -15.25
C PRO A 497 -22.94 0.14 -15.69
N LEU A 498 -21.73 0.65 -15.97
CA LEU A 498 -21.53 2.04 -16.42
C LEU A 498 -22.40 2.42 -17.62
N ARG A 499 -22.64 1.47 -18.55
CA ARG A 499 -23.55 1.70 -19.70
C ARG A 499 -24.98 1.99 -19.27
N ARG A 500 -25.46 1.32 -18.21
CA ARG A 500 -26.80 1.52 -17.66
C ARG A 500 -26.90 2.88 -16.97
N LEU A 501 -25.88 3.25 -16.19
CA LEU A 501 -25.77 4.57 -15.56
C LEU A 501 -25.76 5.69 -16.62
N ALA A 502 -25.00 5.54 -17.70
CA ALA A 502 -24.99 6.49 -18.81
C ALA A 502 -26.38 6.65 -19.46
N SER A 503 -27.13 5.56 -19.59
CA SER A 503 -28.44 5.54 -20.27
C SER A 503 -29.63 5.95 -19.41
N ILE A 504 -29.50 6.04 -18.08
CA ILE A 504 -30.64 6.33 -17.21
C ILE A 504 -31.15 7.75 -17.49
N SER A 505 -32.45 8.01 -17.50
CA SER A 505 -33.02 9.37 -17.58
C SER A 505 -33.44 9.89 -16.21
N ASP A 506 -33.67 11.20 -16.07
CA ASP A 506 -34.16 11.78 -14.82
C ASP A 506 -35.51 11.18 -14.41
N ALA A 507 -36.36 10.84 -15.38
CA ALA A 507 -37.64 10.19 -15.14
C ALA A 507 -37.48 8.74 -14.65
N ASP A 508 -36.49 8.01 -15.17
CA ASP A 508 -36.19 6.65 -14.71
C ASP A 508 -35.65 6.68 -13.27
N VAL A 509 -34.76 7.63 -12.96
CA VAL A 509 -34.22 7.80 -11.61
C VAL A 509 -35.35 8.12 -10.62
N GLU A 510 -36.23 9.07 -10.96
CA GLU A 510 -37.38 9.48 -10.15
C GLU A 510 -38.35 8.31 -9.93
N THR A 511 -38.59 7.49 -10.96
CA THR A 511 -39.45 6.31 -10.87
C THR A 511 -38.85 5.27 -9.91
N VAL A 512 -37.55 4.99 -10.01
CA VAL A 512 -36.91 4.00 -9.12
C VAL A 512 -36.82 4.54 -7.67
N LEU A 513 -36.64 5.84 -7.46
CA LEU A 513 -36.71 6.48 -6.13
C LEU A 513 -38.13 6.42 -5.53
N ARG A 514 -39.16 6.63 -6.35
CA ARG A 514 -40.58 6.50 -5.95
C ARG A 514 -40.96 5.07 -5.63
N ASP A 515 -40.58 4.11 -6.48
CA ASP A 515 -40.83 2.68 -6.26
C ASP A 515 -40.10 2.17 -4.99
N TYR A 516 -39.00 2.81 -4.61
CA TYR A 516 -38.25 2.50 -3.39
C TYR A 516 -38.85 3.15 -2.12
N THR A 517 -39.56 4.27 -2.26
CA THR A 517 -40.24 4.95 -1.15
C THR A 517 -41.69 4.50 -0.96
N ALA A 518 -42.36 4.03 -2.01
CA ALA A 518 -43.74 3.59 -2.03
C ALA A 518 -43.87 2.06 -2.06
N GLU A 519 -43.62 1.38 -0.93
CA GLU A 519 -44.20 0.06 -0.70
C GLU A 519 -45.52 0.19 0.06
N SER A 520 -46.62 0.32 -0.69
CA SER A 520 -47.96 -0.12 -0.29
C SER A 520 -48.89 -0.13 -1.51
N VAL A 521 -49.60 -1.27 -1.66
CA VAL A 521 -50.74 -1.56 -2.55
C VAL A 521 -50.44 -2.33 -3.85
N LEU A 522 -50.69 -3.65 -3.72
CA LEU A 522 -51.04 -4.64 -4.76
C LEU A 522 -51.90 -4.09 -5.91
N ARG A 523 -51.71 -4.65 -7.12
CA ARG A 523 -52.84 -5.02 -8.01
C ARG A 523 -52.47 -6.06 -9.06
N SER A 524 -53.44 -6.93 -9.31
CA SER A 524 -53.38 -8.14 -10.13
C SER A 524 -54.14 -8.03 -11.46
N SER A 525 -53.92 -9.04 -12.32
CA SER A 525 -54.75 -9.58 -13.41
C SER A 525 -54.75 -8.79 -14.74
N LYS A 526 -54.70 -9.39 -15.95
CA LYS A 526 -55.30 -10.59 -16.59
C LYS A 526 -54.48 -10.93 -17.87
N ALA A 527 -54.64 -11.99 -18.66
CA ALA A 527 -55.23 -13.34 -18.64
C ALA A 527 -54.67 -14.06 -19.91
N ALA A 528 -54.76 -15.39 -19.92
CA ALA A 528 -54.10 -16.34 -20.81
C ALA A 528 -54.61 -16.38 -22.25
N GLU A 529 -53.72 -16.82 -23.16
CA GLU A 529 -54.08 -17.64 -24.32
C GLU A 529 -53.38 -19.01 -24.21
N SER A 530 -54.14 -20.05 -24.56
CA SER A 530 -53.82 -21.46 -24.39
C SER A 530 -52.82 -21.98 -25.41
N VAL A 531 -51.68 -22.49 -24.94
CA VAL A 531 -50.72 -23.26 -25.73
C VAL A 531 -50.46 -24.59 -24.98
N GLU A 532 -50.36 -25.67 -25.74
CA GLU A 532 -50.19 -27.06 -25.26
C GLU A 532 -49.27 -27.18 -24.04
N LEU A 533 -49.78 -27.85 -22.99
CA LEU A 533 -49.15 -27.97 -21.67
C LEU A 533 -47.81 -28.69 -21.74
N ARG A 534 -46.73 -27.95 -21.99
CA ARG A 534 -45.38 -28.38 -21.61
C ARG A 534 -45.30 -28.33 -20.09
N THR A 535 -44.88 -29.42 -19.46
CA THR A 535 -44.53 -29.42 -18.04
C THR A 535 -43.30 -28.55 -17.85
N GLY A 536 -43.38 -27.52 -17.01
CA GLY A 536 -42.24 -26.67 -16.70
C GLY A 536 -41.10 -27.43 -16.01
N HIS A 537 -39.88 -26.94 -16.17
CA HIS A 537 -38.68 -27.55 -15.60
C HIS A 537 -37.92 -26.55 -14.74
N ILE A 538 -37.46 -26.98 -13.55
CA ILE A 538 -36.66 -26.16 -12.63
C ILE A 538 -35.24 -26.70 -12.55
N ILE A 539 -34.26 -25.80 -12.75
CA ILE A 539 -32.84 -26.09 -12.66
C ILE A 539 -32.25 -25.22 -11.55
N LEU A 540 -31.66 -25.83 -10.52
CA LEU A 540 -30.87 -25.13 -9.51
C LEU A 540 -29.41 -25.17 -9.95
N ALA A 541 -28.82 -24.03 -10.32
CA ALA A 541 -27.48 -23.97 -10.90
C ALA A 541 -26.52 -23.10 -10.07
N GLY A 542 -25.33 -23.62 -9.80
CA GLY A 542 -24.25 -22.85 -9.22
C GLY A 542 -23.54 -21.98 -10.26
N SER A 543 -23.37 -20.69 -9.99
CA SER A 543 -22.66 -19.76 -10.88
C SER A 543 -21.15 -19.80 -10.75
N GLY A 544 -20.62 -20.48 -9.72
CA GLY A 544 -19.23 -20.30 -9.31
C GLY A 544 -19.01 -19.00 -8.52
N PRO A 545 -17.75 -18.67 -8.20
CA PRO A 545 -17.41 -17.59 -7.27
C PRO A 545 -17.54 -16.18 -7.86
N GLY A 546 -17.39 -16.00 -9.17
CA GLY A 546 -17.21 -14.68 -9.80
C GLY A 546 -17.13 -14.74 -11.32
N ASN A 547 -16.02 -15.29 -11.80
CA ASN A 547 -15.64 -15.29 -13.20
C ASN A 547 -16.53 -16.22 -14.08
N PRO A 548 -17.04 -15.74 -15.23
CA PRO A 548 -17.78 -16.54 -16.21
C PRO A 548 -17.12 -17.86 -16.63
N ASP A 549 -15.79 -17.88 -16.75
CA ASP A 549 -15.03 -19.07 -17.16
C ASP A 549 -15.06 -20.20 -16.11
N LEU A 550 -15.50 -19.89 -14.88
CA LEU A 550 -15.69 -20.87 -13.80
C LEU A 550 -17.11 -21.45 -13.78
N LEU A 551 -17.99 -21.03 -14.69
CA LEU A 551 -19.26 -21.71 -14.90
C LEU A 551 -19.00 -23.12 -15.41
N THR A 552 -19.73 -24.09 -14.83
CA THR A 552 -19.76 -25.41 -15.44
C THR A 552 -20.42 -25.31 -16.81
N ARG A 553 -19.98 -26.14 -17.77
CA ARG A 553 -20.60 -26.20 -19.10
C ARG A 553 -22.11 -26.49 -19.02
N ALA A 554 -22.55 -27.22 -17.98
CA ALA A 554 -23.94 -27.48 -17.72
C ALA A 554 -24.69 -26.23 -17.24
N ALA A 555 -24.15 -25.48 -16.28
CA ALA A 555 -24.75 -24.23 -15.80
C ALA A 555 -24.84 -23.19 -16.93
N HIS A 556 -23.78 -23.05 -17.75
CA HIS A 556 -23.80 -22.17 -18.92
C HIS A 556 -24.90 -22.55 -19.91
N LYS A 557 -25.05 -23.85 -20.24
CA LYS A 557 -26.14 -24.33 -21.10
C LYS A 557 -27.51 -24.03 -20.50
N ALA A 558 -27.68 -24.24 -19.19
CA ALA A 558 -28.93 -23.96 -18.49
C ALA A 558 -29.32 -22.48 -18.59
N ILE A 559 -28.36 -21.57 -18.36
CA ILE A 559 -28.55 -20.12 -18.53
C ILE A 559 -29.05 -19.78 -19.94
N LEU A 560 -28.44 -20.36 -20.97
CA LEU A 560 -28.81 -20.10 -22.37
C LEU A 560 -30.19 -20.66 -22.76
N SER A 561 -30.64 -21.73 -22.08
CA SER A 561 -31.95 -22.37 -22.33
C SER A 561 -33.08 -21.84 -21.45
N ALA A 562 -32.81 -20.91 -20.53
CA ALA A 562 -33.79 -20.42 -19.58
C ALA A 562 -34.85 -19.52 -20.25
N ASP A 563 -36.10 -19.67 -19.82
CA ASP A 563 -37.19 -18.71 -20.09
C ASP A 563 -37.30 -17.69 -18.95
N LEU A 564 -37.05 -18.15 -17.71
CA LEU A 564 -37.04 -17.36 -16.48
C LEU A 564 -35.77 -17.67 -15.68
N ILE A 565 -35.03 -16.63 -15.31
CA ILE A 565 -33.87 -16.72 -14.43
C ILE A 565 -34.18 -16.05 -13.11
N LEU A 566 -33.97 -16.79 -12.02
CA LEU A 566 -34.13 -16.34 -10.64
C LEU A 566 -32.74 -16.29 -10.00
N ALA A 567 -32.18 -15.10 -9.81
CA ALA A 567 -30.82 -14.92 -9.29
C ALA A 567 -30.82 -14.29 -7.88
N ASP A 568 -29.90 -14.72 -7.02
CA ASP A 568 -29.60 -14.00 -5.77
C ASP A 568 -28.84 -12.69 -6.08
N LYS A 569 -28.93 -11.70 -5.18
CA LYS A 569 -28.17 -10.43 -5.27
C LYS A 569 -26.66 -10.64 -5.41
N LEU A 570 -26.13 -11.72 -4.83
CA LEU A 570 -24.69 -12.02 -4.83
C LEU A 570 -24.18 -12.61 -6.14
N VAL A 571 -25.06 -12.91 -7.11
CA VAL A 571 -24.62 -13.39 -8.43
C VAL A 571 -23.89 -12.24 -9.16
N PRO A 572 -22.63 -12.43 -9.58
CA PRO A 572 -21.83 -11.39 -10.22
C PRO A 572 -22.43 -10.92 -11.56
N SER A 573 -22.30 -9.62 -11.86
CA SER A 573 -22.78 -9.05 -13.15
C SER A 573 -22.25 -9.76 -14.39
N PRO A 574 -20.97 -10.16 -14.47
CA PRO A 574 -20.47 -10.89 -15.65
C PRO A 574 -21.20 -12.21 -15.93
N ILE A 575 -21.80 -12.85 -14.92
CA ILE A 575 -22.63 -14.05 -15.10
C ILE A 575 -24.00 -13.67 -15.67
N LEU A 576 -24.59 -12.58 -15.17
CA LEU A 576 -25.88 -12.08 -15.64
C LEU A 576 -25.81 -11.55 -17.08
N ASP A 577 -24.64 -11.06 -17.50
CA ASP A 577 -24.41 -10.61 -18.88
C ASP A 577 -24.45 -11.75 -19.92
N LEU A 578 -24.31 -13.01 -19.49
CA LEU A 578 -24.46 -14.19 -20.35
C LEU A 578 -25.92 -14.53 -20.64
N VAL A 579 -26.86 -13.93 -19.91
CA VAL A 579 -28.28 -14.23 -20.05
C VAL A 579 -28.79 -13.74 -21.41
N PRO A 580 -29.43 -14.62 -22.21
CA PRO A 580 -30.05 -14.19 -23.46
C PRO A 580 -31.13 -13.14 -23.23
N ARG A 581 -31.21 -12.11 -24.08
CA ARG A 581 -32.22 -11.03 -23.99
C ARG A 581 -33.68 -11.51 -23.97
N ARG A 582 -33.95 -12.73 -24.45
CA ARG A 582 -35.29 -13.36 -24.43
C ARG A 582 -35.72 -13.85 -23.05
N ALA A 583 -34.77 -14.14 -22.16
CA ALA A 583 -35.05 -14.68 -20.84
C ALA A 583 -35.42 -13.55 -19.88
N THR A 584 -36.46 -13.74 -19.09
CA THR A 584 -36.81 -12.79 -18.02
C THR A 584 -35.86 -13.02 -16.85
N VAL A 585 -35.24 -11.97 -16.33
CA VAL A 585 -34.35 -12.05 -15.16
C VAL A 585 -35.02 -11.38 -13.96
N HIS A 586 -35.17 -12.12 -12.87
CA HIS A 586 -35.58 -11.59 -11.58
C HIS A 586 -34.45 -11.77 -10.57
N ILE A 587 -34.05 -10.66 -9.94
CA ILE A 587 -32.97 -10.62 -8.94
C ILE A 587 -33.60 -10.38 -7.58
N ALA A 588 -33.27 -11.24 -6.61
CA ALA A 588 -33.79 -11.18 -5.25
C ALA A 588 -33.48 -9.84 -4.57
N ARG A 589 -34.52 -9.19 -4.03
CA ARG A 589 -34.39 -7.94 -3.25
C ARG A 589 -34.07 -8.23 -1.78
N LYS A 590 -32.88 -8.79 -1.51
CA LYS A 590 -32.45 -9.13 -0.14
C LYS A 590 -31.84 -7.91 0.57
N PHE A 591 -32.43 -7.54 1.71
CA PHE A 591 -31.91 -6.57 2.69
C PHE A 591 -31.66 -7.28 4.04
N PRO A 592 -30.75 -6.78 4.90
CA PRO A 592 -30.59 -7.29 6.26
C PRO A 592 -31.94 -7.30 7.00
N GLY A 593 -32.39 -8.46 7.47
CA GLY A 593 -33.67 -8.64 8.16
C GLY A 593 -34.85 -9.12 7.31
N ASN A 594 -34.75 -9.13 5.96
CA ASN A 594 -35.84 -9.57 5.05
C ASN A 594 -35.48 -10.79 4.17
N ALA A 595 -34.45 -11.55 4.55
CA ALA A 595 -33.90 -12.61 3.72
C ALA A 595 -34.88 -13.77 3.46
N ASP A 596 -35.75 -14.08 4.41
CA ASP A 596 -36.73 -15.17 4.31
C ASP A 596 -37.89 -14.81 3.38
N LYS A 597 -38.46 -13.59 3.48
CA LYS A 597 -39.53 -13.15 2.55
C LYS A 597 -39.03 -13.06 1.11
N ALA A 598 -37.82 -12.52 0.90
CA ALA A 598 -37.21 -12.47 -0.43
C ALA A 598 -36.92 -13.88 -0.99
N GLN A 599 -36.79 -14.90 -0.14
CA GLN A 599 -36.70 -16.28 -0.57
C GLN A 599 -38.06 -16.87 -0.91
N GLU A 600 -39.09 -16.61 -0.11
CA GLU A 600 -40.48 -16.99 -0.41
C GLU A 600 -40.94 -16.43 -1.76
N GLU A 601 -40.66 -15.16 -2.04
CA GLU A 601 -40.95 -14.51 -3.33
C GLU A 601 -40.33 -15.27 -4.53
N LEU A 602 -39.06 -15.67 -4.42
CA LEU A 602 -38.39 -16.44 -5.48
C LEU A 602 -39.01 -17.83 -5.68
N LEU A 603 -39.41 -18.47 -4.59
CA LEU A 603 -40.05 -19.78 -4.63
C LEU A 603 -41.42 -19.70 -5.31
N GLU A 604 -42.21 -18.67 -4.99
CA GLU A 604 -43.50 -18.39 -5.60
C GLU A 604 -43.37 -18.08 -7.10
N LEU A 605 -42.49 -17.15 -7.47
CA LEU A 605 -42.21 -16.83 -8.89
C LEU A 605 -41.72 -18.04 -9.67
N GLY A 606 -40.89 -18.88 -9.05
CA GLY A 606 -40.46 -20.14 -9.63
C GLY A 606 -41.64 -21.07 -9.91
N LEU A 607 -42.54 -21.23 -8.94
CA LEU A 607 -43.73 -22.06 -9.07
C LEU A 607 -44.70 -21.53 -10.15
N GLU A 608 -44.87 -20.21 -10.25
CA GLU A 608 -45.66 -19.58 -11.31
C GLU A 608 -45.06 -19.82 -12.69
N GLY A 609 -43.73 -19.66 -12.83
CA GLY A 609 -43.03 -19.98 -14.07
C GLY A 609 -43.21 -21.44 -14.48
N LEU A 610 -43.10 -22.37 -13.52
CA LEU A 610 -43.28 -23.80 -13.75
C LEU A 610 -44.71 -24.16 -14.17
N LYS A 611 -45.73 -23.56 -13.52
CA LYS A 611 -47.15 -23.70 -13.91
C LYS A 611 -47.42 -23.16 -15.31
N ALA A 612 -46.68 -22.15 -15.74
CA ALA A 612 -46.73 -21.61 -17.10
C ALA A 612 -45.91 -22.41 -18.12
N GLY A 613 -45.36 -23.57 -17.74
CA GLY A 613 -44.60 -24.45 -18.63
C GLY A 613 -43.19 -23.98 -18.98
N LYS A 614 -42.65 -22.99 -18.24
CA LYS A 614 -41.35 -22.37 -18.51
C LYS A 614 -40.19 -23.23 -18.01
N VAL A 615 -39.03 -23.06 -18.64
CA VAL A 615 -37.73 -23.48 -18.11
C VAL A 615 -37.25 -22.41 -17.13
N VAL A 616 -37.36 -22.72 -15.84
CA VAL A 616 -36.93 -21.85 -14.74
C VAL A 616 -35.52 -22.23 -14.30
N VAL A 617 -34.59 -21.28 -14.29
CA VAL A 617 -33.22 -21.48 -13.83
C VAL A 617 -32.95 -20.61 -12.61
N ARG A 618 -32.73 -21.26 -11.48
CA ARG A 618 -32.40 -20.64 -10.21
C ARG A 618 -30.88 -20.61 -10.05
N ILE A 619 -30.29 -19.44 -10.25
CA ILE A 619 -28.84 -19.24 -10.19
C ILE A 619 -28.43 -18.82 -8.78
N LYS A 620 -27.46 -19.55 -8.21
CA LYS A 620 -26.93 -19.34 -6.86
C LYS A 620 -25.42 -19.13 -6.93
N GLN A 621 -24.88 -18.16 -6.19
CA GLN A 621 -23.44 -17.94 -6.16
C GLN A 621 -22.72 -19.14 -5.52
N GLY A 622 -21.58 -19.53 -6.08
CA GLY A 622 -20.82 -20.69 -5.64
C GLY A 622 -21.51 -21.99 -6.02
N ASP A 623 -21.71 -22.87 -5.04
CA ASP A 623 -22.39 -24.15 -5.21
C ASP A 623 -23.78 -24.14 -4.53
N PRO A 624 -24.85 -24.70 -5.13
CA PRO A 624 -26.19 -24.69 -4.54
C PRO A 624 -26.29 -25.33 -3.14
N TYR A 625 -25.48 -26.34 -2.84
CA TYR A 625 -25.58 -27.15 -1.62
C TYR A 625 -24.57 -26.79 -0.53
N ILE A 626 -23.55 -25.98 -0.83
CA ILE A 626 -22.62 -25.46 0.18
C ILE A 626 -23.10 -24.09 0.68
N PHE A 627 -23.79 -24.09 1.83
CA PHE A 627 -24.36 -22.89 2.47
C PHE A 627 -25.28 -22.03 1.56
N GLY A 628 -25.74 -22.57 0.43
CA GLY A 628 -26.63 -21.89 -0.50
C GLY A 628 -28.12 -22.03 -0.21
N ARG A 629 -28.55 -22.89 0.73
CA ARG A 629 -29.96 -23.29 0.94
C ARG A 629 -30.60 -24.05 -0.24
N GLY A 630 -29.82 -24.58 -1.18
CA GLY A 630 -30.36 -25.31 -2.34
C GLY A 630 -31.17 -26.56 -1.99
N GLY A 631 -30.88 -27.22 -0.86
CA GLY A 631 -31.67 -28.36 -0.39
C GLY A 631 -33.09 -27.97 0.04
N GLU A 632 -33.25 -26.81 0.69
CA GLU A 632 -34.57 -26.28 1.05
C GLU A 632 -35.39 -25.94 -0.20
N GLU A 633 -34.77 -25.28 -1.18
CA GLU A 633 -35.40 -24.99 -2.47
C GLU A 633 -35.77 -26.28 -3.22
N TYR A 634 -34.91 -27.30 -3.17
CA TYR A 634 -35.17 -28.61 -3.76
C TYR A 634 -36.41 -29.29 -3.18
N ASP A 635 -36.48 -29.36 -1.85
CA ASP A 635 -37.61 -29.98 -1.15
C ASP A 635 -38.91 -29.21 -1.39
N PHE A 636 -38.85 -27.88 -1.45
CA PHE A 636 -40.01 -27.03 -1.76
C PHE A 636 -40.61 -27.38 -3.13
N PHE A 637 -39.81 -27.36 -4.20
CA PHE A 637 -40.33 -27.64 -5.55
C PHE A 637 -40.78 -29.10 -5.68
N ARG A 638 -40.07 -30.05 -5.06
CA ARG A 638 -40.46 -31.46 -5.03
C ARG A 638 -41.83 -31.65 -4.38
N ALA A 639 -42.10 -30.96 -3.27
CA ALA A 639 -43.40 -31.01 -2.59
C ALA A 639 -44.54 -30.46 -3.46
N HIS A 640 -44.23 -29.60 -4.44
CA HIS A 640 -45.18 -29.04 -5.41
C HIS A 640 -45.22 -29.81 -6.74
N GLY A 641 -44.62 -31.01 -6.79
CA GLY A 641 -44.68 -31.90 -7.95
C GLY A 641 -43.62 -31.67 -9.03
N TYR A 642 -42.66 -30.77 -8.81
CA TYR A 642 -41.57 -30.49 -9.74
C TYR A 642 -40.25 -30.98 -9.16
N ILE A 643 -39.58 -31.92 -9.82
CA ILE A 643 -38.27 -32.44 -9.37
C ILE A 643 -37.17 -31.56 -9.96
N PRO A 644 -36.40 -30.80 -9.15
CA PRO A 644 -35.36 -29.94 -9.69
C PRO A 644 -34.14 -30.70 -10.18
N THR A 645 -33.57 -30.24 -11.29
CA THR A 645 -32.24 -30.67 -11.72
C THR A 645 -31.21 -29.77 -11.04
N VAL A 646 -30.29 -30.36 -10.27
CA VAL A 646 -29.25 -29.58 -9.57
C VAL A 646 -27.93 -29.68 -10.33
N LEU A 647 -27.39 -28.52 -10.72
CA LEU A 647 -26.12 -28.39 -11.41
C LEU A 647 -25.07 -27.84 -10.43
N PRO A 648 -23.96 -28.54 -10.23
CA PRO A 648 -22.93 -28.11 -9.30
C PRO A 648 -22.28 -26.81 -9.78
N GLY A 649 -21.76 -26.05 -8.82
CA GLY A 649 -20.94 -24.88 -9.07
C GLY A 649 -19.58 -24.98 -8.39
N VAL A 650 -18.62 -24.20 -8.85
CA VAL A 650 -17.33 -24.09 -8.15
C VAL A 650 -17.54 -23.33 -6.85
N THR A 651 -17.38 -23.98 -5.69
CA THR A 651 -17.58 -23.33 -4.39
C THR A 651 -16.48 -22.34 -4.06
N SER A 652 -16.86 -21.15 -3.58
CA SER A 652 -15.93 -20.13 -3.10
C SER A 652 -15.06 -20.62 -1.94
N ALA A 653 -15.55 -21.58 -1.15
CA ALA A 653 -14.83 -22.16 -0.03
C ALA A 653 -13.49 -22.81 -0.42
N LEU A 654 -13.38 -23.30 -1.66
CA LEU A 654 -12.16 -23.95 -2.14
C LEU A 654 -11.48 -23.14 -3.24
N SER A 655 -12.25 -22.45 -4.07
CA SER A 655 -11.69 -21.66 -5.17
C SER A 655 -11.10 -20.32 -4.72
N ALA A 656 -11.69 -19.65 -3.72
CA ALA A 656 -11.14 -18.38 -3.25
C ALA A 656 -9.75 -18.56 -2.62
N PRO A 657 -9.51 -19.52 -1.72
CA PRO A 657 -8.15 -19.83 -1.26
C PRO A 657 -7.19 -20.09 -2.43
N LEU A 658 -7.61 -20.87 -3.43
CA LEU A 658 -6.80 -21.13 -4.62
C LEU A 658 -6.40 -19.85 -5.35
N PHE A 659 -7.34 -18.91 -5.58
CA PHE A 659 -7.05 -17.62 -6.22
C PHE A 659 -6.24 -16.66 -5.36
N ALA A 660 -6.20 -16.91 -4.05
CA ALA A 660 -5.30 -16.28 -3.12
C ALA A 660 -3.99 -17.07 -2.92
N ALA A 661 -3.67 -18.06 -3.76
CA ALA A 661 -2.49 -18.92 -3.60
C ALA A 661 -2.40 -19.57 -2.21
N ILE A 662 -3.53 -20.00 -1.66
CA ILE A 662 -3.64 -20.73 -0.39
C ILE A 662 -4.16 -22.14 -0.70
N PRO A 663 -3.29 -23.16 -0.68
CA PRO A 663 -3.72 -24.53 -0.86
C PRO A 663 -4.46 -24.98 0.40
N THR A 664 -5.76 -25.28 0.32
CA THR A 664 -6.56 -25.64 1.50
C THR A 664 -6.03 -26.90 2.20
N THR A 665 -5.36 -27.78 1.47
CA THR A 665 -4.57 -28.90 2.00
C THR A 665 -3.14 -28.81 1.52
N HIS A 666 -2.18 -29.15 2.38
CA HIS A 666 -0.78 -29.25 1.99
C HIS A 666 -0.07 -30.29 2.87
N ARG A 667 0.67 -31.22 2.26
CA ARG A 667 1.36 -32.29 3.00
C ARG A 667 2.28 -31.69 4.07
N GLY A 668 2.20 -32.22 5.29
CA GLY A 668 2.99 -31.75 6.44
C GLY A 668 2.54 -30.42 7.03
N VAL A 669 1.49 -29.79 6.50
CA VAL A 669 0.97 -28.50 7.01
C VAL A 669 -0.53 -28.56 7.31
N ALA A 670 -1.34 -29.02 6.37
CA ALA A 670 -2.78 -29.16 6.54
C ALA A 670 -3.29 -30.45 5.88
N ASP A 671 -3.78 -31.40 6.68
CA ASP A 671 -4.34 -32.68 6.25
C ASP A 671 -5.88 -32.69 6.24
N GLN A 672 -6.50 -31.62 6.77
CA GLN A 672 -7.94 -31.47 6.87
C GLN A 672 -8.39 -30.07 6.45
N VAL A 673 -9.57 -30.00 5.83
CA VAL A 673 -10.27 -28.74 5.52
C VAL A 673 -11.63 -28.77 6.19
N LEU A 674 -11.94 -27.73 6.94
CA LEU A 674 -13.25 -27.55 7.57
C LEU A 674 -13.92 -26.29 7.03
N ILE A 675 -15.10 -26.47 6.43
CA ILE A 675 -15.89 -25.38 5.87
C ILE A 675 -17.05 -25.08 6.82
N CYS A 676 -17.09 -23.86 7.33
CA CYS A 676 -18.08 -23.40 8.30
C CYS A 676 -18.75 -22.09 7.85
N THR A 677 -19.92 -21.79 8.40
CA THR A 677 -20.52 -20.45 8.34
C THR A 677 -20.21 -19.67 9.62
N GLY A 678 -19.92 -18.38 9.50
CA GLY A 678 -19.80 -17.47 10.64
C GLY A 678 -21.14 -16.93 11.16
N THR A 679 -22.26 -17.26 10.50
CA THR A 679 -23.60 -16.79 10.86
C THR A 679 -24.59 -17.94 11.03
N GLY A 680 -25.23 -18.02 12.19
CA GLY A 680 -26.33 -18.94 12.47
C GLY A 680 -27.69 -18.41 12.02
N ARG A 681 -28.76 -19.18 12.26
CA ARG A 681 -30.14 -18.74 11.97
C ARG A 681 -30.45 -17.43 12.71
N LYS A 682 -31.13 -16.50 12.04
CA LYS A 682 -31.47 -15.15 12.55
C LYS A 682 -30.26 -14.32 13.01
N GLY A 683 -29.07 -14.57 12.47
CA GLY A 683 -27.86 -13.81 12.83
C GLY A 683 -27.22 -14.24 14.15
N ALA A 684 -27.66 -15.35 14.76
CA ALA A 684 -27.08 -15.85 16.00
C ALA A 684 -25.60 -16.24 15.82
N PRO A 685 -24.72 -16.03 16.82
CA PRO A 685 -23.35 -16.52 16.78
C PRO A 685 -23.35 -18.05 16.73
N LEU A 686 -22.52 -18.61 15.86
CA LEU A 686 -22.21 -20.03 15.87
C LEU A 686 -20.96 -20.26 16.71
N ASP A 687 -20.95 -21.36 17.46
CA ASP A 687 -19.75 -21.80 18.20
C ASP A 687 -18.66 -22.19 17.18
N PRO A 688 -17.51 -21.50 17.14
CA PRO A 688 -16.47 -21.81 16.19
C PRO A 688 -15.79 -23.15 16.55
N PRO A 689 -15.17 -23.83 15.55
CA PRO A 689 -14.48 -25.09 15.80
C PRO A 689 -13.28 -24.91 16.75
N GLU A 690 -12.84 -25.99 17.37
CA GLU A 690 -11.62 -26.03 18.19
C GLU A 690 -10.34 -25.81 17.36
N TYR A 691 -9.23 -25.44 18.00
CA TYR A 691 -7.95 -25.33 17.29
C TYR A 691 -7.34 -26.71 16.99
N VAL A 692 -6.98 -26.94 15.72
CA VAL A 692 -6.16 -28.09 15.29
C VAL A 692 -5.10 -27.56 14.32
N ALA A 693 -3.83 -27.74 14.65
CA ALA A 693 -2.71 -27.17 13.89
C ALA A 693 -2.62 -27.67 12.44
N SER A 694 -3.08 -28.89 12.17
CA SER A 694 -3.09 -29.50 10.83
C SER A 694 -4.39 -29.26 10.04
N ARG A 695 -5.25 -28.34 10.50
CA ARG A 695 -6.55 -28.06 9.87
C ARG A 695 -6.59 -26.65 9.28
N THR A 696 -6.99 -26.56 8.02
CA THR A 696 -7.39 -25.30 7.40
C THR A 696 -8.89 -25.08 7.63
N VAL A 697 -9.26 -23.94 8.21
CA VAL A 697 -10.67 -23.58 8.42
C VAL A 697 -11.05 -22.49 7.43
N VAL A 698 -12.17 -22.68 6.73
CA VAL A 698 -12.74 -21.71 5.80
C VAL A 698 -14.10 -21.27 6.34
N LEU A 699 -14.21 -20.00 6.72
CA LEU A 699 -15.42 -19.41 7.30
C LEU A 699 -16.10 -18.50 6.28
N LEU A 700 -17.25 -18.95 5.78
CA LEU A 700 -18.13 -18.16 4.92
C LEU A 700 -19.01 -17.24 5.78
N MET A 701 -19.43 -16.09 5.24
CA MET A 701 -20.35 -15.18 5.93
C MET A 701 -19.86 -14.77 7.34
N ALA A 702 -18.55 -14.50 7.46
CA ALA A 702 -17.89 -14.25 8.75
C ALA A 702 -17.53 -12.78 8.99
N LEU A 703 -17.25 -12.01 7.94
CA LEU A 703 -16.59 -10.70 8.04
C LEU A 703 -17.39 -9.65 8.82
N HIS A 704 -18.71 -9.58 8.64
CA HIS A 704 -19.59 -8.67 9.39
C HIS A 704 -19.57 -8.85 10.92
N ARG A 705 -19.00 -9.95 11.42
CA ARG A 705 -18.86 -10.28 12.86
C ARG A 705 -17.44 -10.72 13.21
N ILE A 706 -16.45 -10.22 12.46
CA ILE A 706 -15.08 -10.69 12.59
C ILE A 706 -14.55 -10.54 14.03
N LEU A 707 -14.84 -9.41 14.70
CA LEU A 707 -14.35 -9.15 16.06
C LEU A 707 -14.87 -10.18 17.09
N PRO A 708 -16.20 -10.38 17.29
CA PRO A 708 -16.70 -11.45 18.18
C PRO A 708 -16.27 -12.87 17.78
N LEU A 709 -16.06 -13.11 16.48
CA LEU A 709 -15.62 -14.40 15.96
C LEU A 709 -14.17 -14.69 16.35
N ILE A 710 -13.27 -13.71 16.24
CA ILE A 710 -11.86 -13.87 16.63
C ILE A 710 -11.73 -14.06 18.16
N GLU A 711 -12.52 -13.34 18.96
CA GLU A 711 -12.58 -13.56 20.41
C GLU A 711 -12.97 -15.01 20.74
N SER A 712 -14.01 -15.52 20.07
CA SER A 712 -14.50 -16.89 20.26
C SER A 712 -13.48 -17.94 19.80
N LEU A 713 -12.79 -17.71 18.68
CA LEU A 713 -11.71 -18.58 18.20
C LEU A 713 -10.52 -18.60 19.17
N THR A 714 -10.15 -17.44 19.71
CA THR A 714 -9.06 -17.34 20.69
C THR A 714 -9.40 -18.12 21.97
N ALA A 715 -10.66 -18.02 22.44
CA ALA A 715 -11.15 -18.81 23.57
C ALA A 715 -11.12 -20.34 23.31
N LYS A 716 -11.19 -20.77 22.05
CA LYS A 716 -11.07 -22.18 21.62
C LYS A 716 -9.62 -22.63 21.39
N GLY A 717 -8.64 -21.83 21.82
CA GLY A 717 -7.23 -22.20 21.83
C GLY A 717 -6.48 -21.89 20.54
N TYR A 718 -7.02 -21.04 19.65
CA TYR A 718 -6.28 -20.58 18.47
C TYR A 718 -5.14 -19.63 18.89
N PRO A 719 -3.88 -19.90 18.51
CA PRO A 719 -2.79 -18.96 18.73
C PRO A 719 -3.01 -17.64 17.97
N ALA A 720 -2.72 -16.50 18.58
CA ALA A 720 -2.84 -15.18 17.95
C ALA A 720 -1.96 -15.05 16.68
N SER A 721 -0.83 -15.74 16.66
CA SER A 721 0.10 -15.81 15.52
C SER A 721 -0.38 -16.68 14.36
N THR A 722 -1.55 -17.35 14.48
CA THR A 722 -2.07 -18.22 13.42
C THR A 722 -2.29 -17.42 12.14
N PRO A 723 -1.66 -17.82 11.02
CA PRO A 723 -1.87 -17.15 9.74
C PRO A 723 -3.32 -17.26 9.28
N CYS A 724 -3.84 -16.18 8.72
CA CYS A 724 -5.15 -16.12 8.12
C CYS A 724 -5.18 -15.20 6.90
N ALA A 725 -6.22 -15.31 6.10
CA ALA A 725 -6.46 -14.43 4.98
C ALA A 725 -7.94 -14.12 4.82
N VAL A 726 -8.25 -12.85 4.59
CA VAL A 726 -9.57 -12.40 4.15
C VAL A 726 -9.55 -12.31 2.63
N ILE A 727 -10.47 -12.99 1.98
CA ILE A 727 -10.56 -13.05 0.52
C ILE A 727 -11.93 -12.55 0.11
N GLU A 728 -11.94 -11.43 -0.61
CA GLU A 728 -13.12 -10.69 -1.02
C GLU A 728 -13.26 -10.74 -2.54
N ARG A 729 -14.51 -10.88 -3.00
CA ARG A 729 -14.87 -10.90 -4.43
C ARG A 729 -14.01 -11.84 -5.26
N ALA A 730 -13.78 -13.04 -4.74
CA ALA A 730 -12.92 -14.03 -5.36
C ALA A 730 -13.25 -14.28 -6.84
N SER A 731 -12.23 -14.29 -7.69
CA SER A 731 -12.28 -14.39 -9.17
C SER A 731 -12.92 -13.21 -9.92
N CYS A 732 -13.40 -12.17 -9.24
CA CYS A 732 -13.81 -10.92 -9.88
C CYS A 732 -12.58 -10.04 -10.18
N GLN A 733 -12.69 -9.12 -11.14
CA GLN A 733 -11.58 -8.22 -11.50
C GLN A 733 -11.09 -7.38 -10.31
N ASP A 734 -12.00 -7.08 -9.37
CA ASP A 734 -11.78 -6.33 -8.13
C ASP A 734 -11.62 -7.24 -6.90
N GLN A 735 -11.14 -8.48 -7.09
CA GLN A 735 -10.76 -9.37 -5.99
C GLN A 735 -9.76 -8.68 -5.06
N ARG A 736 -9.94 -8.85 -3.75
CA ARG A 736 -8.98 -8.38 -2.74
C ARG A 736 -8.58 -9.50 -1.79
N VAL A 737 -7.29 -9.60 -1.49
CA VAL A 737 -6.74 -10.56 -0.52
C VAL A 737 -5.97 -9.80 0.55
N ILE A 738 -6.43 -9.90 1.79
CA ILE A 738 -5.74 -9.34 2.97
C ILE A 738 -5.10 -10.53 3.70
N ARG A 739 -3.76 -10.58 3.72
CA ARG A 739 -2.99 -11.62 4.43
C ARG A 739 -2.50 -11.08 5.76
N THR A 740 -2.75 -11.81 6.83
CA THR A 740 -2.45 -11.35 8.19
C THR A 740 -2.49 -12.51 9.19
N THR A 741 -2.41 -12.23 10.49
CA THR A 741 -2.57 -13.20 11.58
C THR A 741 -3.88 -12.94 12.33
N LEU A 742 -4.33 -13.89 13.14
CA LEU A 742 -5.52 -13.68 13.99
C LEU A 742 -5.39 -12.48 14.93
N GLU A 743 -4.16 -12.15 15.34
CA GLU A 743 -3.85 -10.97 16.14
C GLU A 743 -4.24 -9.65 15.45
N HIS A 744 -4.05 -9.56 14.13
CA HIS A 744 -4.16 -8.29 13.39
C HIS A 744 -5.35 -8.24 12.43
N VAL A 745 -6.06 -9.36 12.21
CA VAL A 745 -7.13 -9.44 11.21
C VAL A 745 -8.28 -8.47 11.47
N CYS A 746 -8.63 -8.19 12.72
CA CYS A 746 -9.68 -7.23 13.05
C CYS A 746 -9.27 -5.81 12.65
N ALA A 747 -8.06 -5.39 13.02
CA ALA A 747 -7.52 -4.08 12.65
C ALA A 747 -7.36 -3.94 11.13
N ALA A 748 -6.86 -4.98 10.46
CA ALA A 748 -6.69 -4.98 9.01
C ALA A 748 -8.04 -4.83 8.27
N VAL A 749 -9.11 -5.50 8.72
CA VAL A 749 -10.44 -5.35 8.11
C VAL A 749 -11.08 -4.00 8.42
N GLU A 750 -10.78 -3.42 9.58
CA GLU A 750 -11.26 -2.08 9.96
C GLU A 750 -10.58 -0.98 9.13
N GLU A 751 -9.26 -1.05 8.98
CA GLU A 751 -8.47 -0.06 8.23
C GLU A 751 -8.71 -0.14 6.71
N GLU A 752 -8.75 -1.35 6.15
CA GLU A 752 -8.94 -1.55 4.71
C GLU A 752 -10.41 -1.49 4.28
N GLY A 753 -11.34 -1.51 5.24
CA GLY A 753 -12.78 -1.70 5.00
C GLY A 753 -13.13 -3.10 4.47
N SER A 754 -14.39 -3.34 4.11
CA SER A 754 -14.85 -4.64 3.58
C SER A 754 -15.59 -4.53 2.25
N ARG A 755 -15.28 -5.45 1.33
CA ARG A 755 -15.92 -5.63 0.02
C ARG A 755 -16.63 -7.00 -0.06
N PRO A 756 -17.92 -7.09 0.32
CA PRO A 756 -18.64 -8.35 0.22
C PRO A 756 -18.89 -8.77 -1.26
N PRO A 757 -19.02 -10.08 -1.54
CA PRO A 757 -18.90 -11.20 -0.61
C PRO A 757 -17.43 -11.52 -0.27
N GLY A 758 -17.16 -11.81 1.00
CA GLY A 758 -15.83 -12.21 1.47
C GLY A 758 -15.87 -13.35 2.48
N LEU A 759 -14.75 -14.08 2.57
CA LEU A 759 -14.56 -15.21 3.48
C LEU A 759 -13.22 -15.11 4.20
N LEU A 760 -13.15 -15.77 5.36
CA LEU A 760 -11.96 -15.84 6.19
C LEU A 760 -11.38 -17.26 6.13
N VAL A 761 -10.11 -17.36 5.72
CA VAL A 761 -9.34 -18.61 5.73
C VAL A 761 -8.36 -18.56 6.88
N ILE A 762 -8.31 -19.59 7.72
CA ILE A 762 -7.48 -19.65 8.93
C ILE A 762 -6.67 -20.95 8.92
N GLY A 763 -5.39 -20.84 9.22
CA GLY A 763 -4.50 -21.99 9.45
C GLY A 763 -3.16 -21.83 8.75
N ASN A 764 -2.24 -22.73 9.09
CA ASN A 764 -0.85 -22.70 8.63
C ASN A 764 -0.72 -22.75 7.09
N ALA A 765 -1.73 -23.31 6.41
CA ALA A 765 -1.82 -23.32 4.95
C ALA A 765 -1.74 -21.92 4.31
N CYS A 766 -2.19 -20.86 5.00
CA CYS A 766 -2.17 -19.50 4.48
C CYS A 766 -0.76 -18.95 4.24
N GLY A 767 0.26 -19.51 4.92
CA GLY A 767 1.65 -19.08 4.82
C GLY A 767 2.56 -19.97 3.96
N VAL A 768 2.01 -20.99 3.28
CA VAL A 768 2.83 -22.01 2.59
C VAL A 768 3.41 -21.52 1.27
N LEU A 769 2.57 -21.01 0.37
CA LEU A 769 3.02 -20.55 -0.96
C LEU A 769 3.47 -19.08 -0.94
N LYS A 770 2.94 -18.29 -0.02
CA LYS A 770 3.28 -16.87 0.15
C LYS A 770 3.51 -16.58 1.63
N GLN A 771 4.70 -16.07 1.93
CA GLN A 771 5.05 -15.59 3.26
C GLN A 771 4.93 -14.06 3.31
N PHE A 772 4.49 -13.52 4.44
CA PHE A 772 4.40 -12.09 4.70
C PHE A 772 5.04 -11.78 6.06
N TYR A 773 5.65 -10.60 6.17
CA TYR A 773 6.39 -10.17 7.37
C TYR A 773 5.89 -8.85 7.97
N GLN A 774 5.00 -8.16 7.25
CA GLN A 774 4.28 -6.98 7.74
C GLN A 774 3.07 -7.40 8.57
N LYS A 775 2.48 -6.48 9.34
CA LYS A 775 1.27 -6.72 10.15
C LYS A 775 0.12 -7.28 9.29
N TRP A 776 -0.07 -6.72 8.10
CA TRP A 776 -0.86 -7.32 7.03
C TRP A 776 -0.32 -6.86 5.66
N VAL A 777 -0.72 -7.57 4.61
CA VAL A 777 -0.43 -7.23 3.21
C VAL A 777 -1.73 -7.31 2.41
N VAL A 778 -1.97 -6.32 1.56
CA VAL A 778 -3.14 -6.27 0.67
C VAL A 778 -2.73 -6.53 -0.77
N GLU A 779 -3.39 -7.47 -1.41
CA GLU A 779 -3.25 -7.77 -2.84
C GLU A 779 -4.57 -7.41 -3.54
N GLU A 780 -4.49 -6.56 -4.55
CA GLU A 780 -5.64 -6.09 -5.34
C GLU A 780 -5.65 -6.71 -6.75
N GLY A 781 -6.85 -7.08 -7.18
CA GLY A 781 -7.14 -7.63 -8.50
C GLY A 781 -7.02 -9.15 -8.61
N PHE A 782 -7.74 -9.72 -9.58
CA PHE A 782 -7.63 -11.13 -9.95
C PHE A 782 -6.83 -11.31 -11.23
N LYS A 783 -5.74 -12.10 -11.17
CA LYS A 783 -4.90 -12.47 -12.31
C LYS A 783 -4.70 -13.98 -12.29
N GLY A 784 -5.43 -14.73 -13.11
CA GLY A 784 -5.36 -16.21 -13.03
C GLY A 784 -5.86 -16.98 -14.24
N LEU A 785 -6.77 -16.43 -15.04
CA LEU A 785 -7.39 -17.17 -16.17
C LEU A 785 -7.06 -16.59 -17.56
N GLU A 786 -6.34 -15.47 -17.62
CA GLU A 786 -5.98 -14.77 -18.88
C GLU A 786 -5.16 -15.64 -19.85
N VAL A 787 -4.38 -16.59 -19.31
CA VAL A 787 -3.57 -17.54 -20.10
C VAL A 787 -4.46 -18.50 -20.91
N ILE A 788 -5.67 -18.80 -20.43
CA ILE A 788 -6.59 -19.75 -21.06
C ILE A 788 -7.28 -19.13 -22.28
N SER A 789 -7.50 -17.80 -22.30
CA SER A 789 -8.14 -17.07 -23.39
C SER A 789 -7.30 -16.92 -24.68
N GLY A 790 -6.07 -17.46 -24.70
CA GLY A 790 -5.27 -17.59 -25.92
C GLY A 790 -4.48 -16.33 -26.29
N MET A 791 -3.41 -16.06 -25.55
CA MET A 791 -2.13 -15.54 -26.08
C MET A 791 -1.00 -15.82 -25.06
N GLY A 792 -0.30 -16.95 -25.24
CA GLY A 792 0.98 -17.20 -24.54
C GLY A 792 1.21 -18.67 -24.17
N ASN A 793 2.25 -19.26 -24.77
CA ASN A 793 2.69 -20.65 -24.57
C ASN A 793 2.81 -21.06 -23.09
N LEU A 794 2.30 -22.25 -22.78
CA LEU A 794 2.51 -22.97 -21.52
C LEU A 794 4.00 -23.33 -21.33
N PRO A 795 4.56 -23.22 -20.10
CA PRO A 795 5.84 -23.84 -19.78
C PRO A 795 5.66 -25.37 -19.72
N ILE A 796 6.52 -26.09 -20.42
CA ILE A 796 6.62 -27.55 -20.35
C ILE A 796 7.29 -27.94 -19.03
N LEU A 797 6.62 -28.73 -18.20
CA LEU A 797 7.19 -29.40 -17.03
C LEU A 797 7.40 -30.88 -17.36
N GLY A 798 8.67 -31.30 -17.32
CA GLY A 798 9.20 -32.66 -17.54
C GLY A 798 10.63 -32.51 -18.05
N THR A 799 11.68 -33.14 -17.53
CA THR A 799 11.89 -34.43 -16.85
C THR A 799 13.18 -34.27 -16.01
N GLU A 800 13.36 -34.90 -14.86
CA GLU A 800 13.78 -36.29 -14.75
C GLU A 800 13.45 -36.87 -13.37
N VAL A 801 12.82 -38.04 -13.41
CA VAL A 801 12.79 -39.04 -12.34
C VAL A 801 13.81 -40.10 -12.71
N SER A 802 14.81 -40.36 -11.86
CA SER A 802 15.22 -41.73 -11.52
C SER A 802 16.36 -41.77 -10.50
N VAL A 803 16.04 -42.49 -9.41
CA VAL A 803 16.83 -42.98 -8.25
C VAL A 803 17.15 -41.98 -7.14
#